data_AF-A0A9P4XLH4-F1
#
_entry.id   AF-A0A9P4XLH4-F1
#
_cell.length_a   1.000
_cell.length_b   1.000
_cell.length_c   1.000
_cell.angle_alpha   90.00
_cell.angle_beta   90.00
_cell.angle_gamma   90.00
#
_symmetry.space_group_name_H-M   'P 1'
#
loop_
_entity.id
_entity.type
_entity.pdbx_description
1 polymer ?
#
loop_
_entity_poly.entity_id
_entity_poly.type
_entity_poly.pdbx_seq_one_letter_code
_entity_poly.pdbx_strand_id
1 'polypeptide(L)'
;MDTSHQCLVDEIKRQIRFLEPNPSENQRAQQKKKYPGIIDARQQNADQRYRTDLLALLLNLTSDSSQSKAGSKPPLHLNNLSLFWQIPAFCGDAIVIDQNYAKDRSKALQDLRAAKDTYTADIWERRELTKWISGAKPSVLVVQGTSQSVERLEKFSVELVDYLQGRCPTVFLLSSLPAFYENSFSRGVSRGDAVLRQIAGQCLRIIPSSVKDGALSFLATDGLSFLAKTTSHFQTASHEDWFSSIEASLSHQVRVYIVLDISILRQHFRDAFSWPAEFSNLIHRLRSRRKDLRVMILTGRSIDGELGATTRIMSVDMAPQPPPQIHDLSESEKRSVLLSQLRNSQVQTSLLASMSNTETTKERSVRNSTPADLINGNRKEERQNLVEGTHRSGLGSFQAADSGVTEGSPIPWFRNLTSKTHAAIYSSRSAKDNSFKPVKIAVLDTGFAYTEEHDKKSLKPYMHRIKKFASFVEDETDLEAMKDPSGHGTAVAVQMLKVSLSAVLYICRVATSSKDGSRELFPDKEAVERAIRKAVAEPEKGGWGVDIVNMSFGWAFDDHDGVRNAIRFARRQGVHMFASTSNDGLLGPPNDILYPSRAPEVIAIDAADGFGEYTRTTASSVSSYGSGRRFSAPGTRLTSPHSAALFDGSSFACAIAAGIGALVLEFARQSPLQASTTVQNSLKEMSAMIAILERMSAEKGPDRFKFLLPWTLLGKPGQPREFTAYSLVDELRNEFGLAVGSEVFPLEGES
;
A
#
# COMPACT_ATOMS: atom_id res chain seq x y z
N MET A 1 16.81 21.44 41.77
CA MET A 1 17.25 20.37 40.85
C MET A 1 16.79 20.76 39.45
N ASP A 2 17.63 20.54 38.44
CA ASP A 2 17.31 20.75 37.02
C ASP A 2 16.01 20.00 36.66
N THR A 3 15.06 20.66 35.98
CA THR A 3 13.77 20.09 35.58
C THR A 3 13.94 18.82 34.74
N SER A 4 15.00 18.76 33.93
CA SER A 4 15.35 17.59 33.11
C SER A 4 15.76 16.39 33.97
N HIS A 5 16.41 16.62 35.11
CA HIS A 5 16.83 15.57 36.03
C HIS A 5 15.64 14.96 36.77
N GLN A 6 14.68 15.79 37.18
CA GLN A 6 13.45 15.30 37.80
C GLN A 6 12.61 14.47 36.82
N CYS A 7 12.50 14.95 35.56
CA CYS A 7 11.88 14.21 34.46
C CYS A 7 12.48 12.80 34.27
N LEU A 8 13.81 12.69 34.25
CA LEU A 8 14.50 11.41 34.15
C LEU A 8 14.16 10.47 35.32
N VAL A 9 14.19 10.97 36.56
CA VAL A 9 13.86 10.18 37.75
C VAL A 9 12.42 9.68 37.71
N ASP A 10 11.48 10.53 37.30
CA ASP A 10 10.07 10.17 37.22
C ASP A 10 9.79 9.16 36.12
N GLU A 11 10.49 9.27 34.98
CA GLU A 11 10.41 8.29 33.90
C GLU A 11 10.99 6.94 34.31
N ILE A 12 12.15 6.90 34.97
CA ILE A 12 12.73 5.66 35.50
C ILE A 12 11.75 4.98 36.48
N LYS A 13 11.16 5.75 37.41
CA LYS A 13 10.14 5.24 38.35
C LYS A 13 8.90 4.72 37.62
N ARG A 14 8.44 5.40 36.57
CA ARG A 14 7.30 4.96 35.74
C ARG A 14 7.61 3.63 35.08
N GLN A 15 8.77 3.49 34.44
CA GLN A 15 9.18 2.25 33.78
C GLN A 15 9.34 1.10 34.78
N ILE A 16 9.97 1.33 35.95
CA ILE A 16 10.07 0.29 37.00
C ILE A 16 8.68 -0.21 37.44
N ARG A 17 7.73 0.71 37.68
CA ARG A 17 6.33 0.36 38.01
C ARG A 17 5.66 -0.42 36.89
N PHE A 18 5.88 -0.02 35.64
CA PHE A 18 5.32 -0.71 34.47
C PHE A 18 5.86 -2.14 34.30
N LEU A 19 7.09 -2.39 34.78
CA LEU A 19 7.74 -3.70 34.76
C LEU A 19 7.38 -4.57 35.98
N GLU A 20 6.58 -4.10 36.93
CA GLU A 20 6.17 -4.89 38.11
C GLU A 20 5.17 -5.99 37.70
N PRO A 21 5.37 -7.23 38.18
CA PRO A 21 4.43 -8.31 37.93
C PRO A 21 3.13 -8.01 38.69
N ASN A 22 2.07 -7.68 37.96
CA ASN A 22 0.75 -7.45 38.52
C ASN A 22 -0.05 -8.77 38.53
N PRO A 23 -0.40 -9.34 39.69
CA PRO A 23 -1.02 -10.68 39.76
C PRO A 23 -2.40 -10.75 39.07
N SER A 24 -3.10 -9.62 38.92
CA SER A 24 -4.39 -9.52 38.21
C SER A 24 -4.26 -9.38 36.69
N GLU A 25 -3.10 -8.94 36.18
CA GLU A 25 -2.84 -8.88 34.74
C GLU A 25 -2.37 -10.22 34.18
N ASN A 26 -1.90 -11.17 34.98
CA ASN A 26 -1.35 -12.44 34.48
C ASN A 26 -2.33 -13.24 33.61
N GLN A 27 -3.64 -13.07 33.77
CA GLN A 27 -4.65 -13.69 32.89
C GLN A 27 -4.94 -12.89 31.59
N ARG A 28 -4.78 -11.55 31.59
CA ARG A 28 -4.98 -10.70 30.39
C ARG A 28 -3.69 -10.46 29.60
N ALA A 29 -2.52 -10.47 30.25
CA ALA A 29 -1.20 -10.29 29.66
C ALA A 29 -0.73 -11.55 28.92
N GLN A 30 -1.19 -12.75 29.33
CA GLN A 30 -1.02 -13.97 28.54
C GLN A 30 -1.82 -13.96 27.22
N GLN A 31 -2.83 -13.08 27.09
CA GLN A 31 -3.62 -12.89 25.86
C GLN A 31 -3.17 -11.71 24.98
N LYS A 32 -2.24 -10.83 25.42
CA LYS A 32 -1.62 -9.85 24.51
C LYS A 32 -0.72 -10.61 23.54
N LYS A 33 -1.23 -10.88 22.33
CA LYS A 33 -0.50 -11.50 21.21
C LYS A 33 0.93 -10.93 21.14
N LYS A 34 1.95 -11.78 21.30
CA LYS A 34 3.35 -11.43 21.08
C LYS A 34 3.50 -11.06 19.59
N TYR A 35 3.53 -9.77 19.27
CA TYR A 35 3.70 -9.32 17.90
C TYR A 35 5.18 -9.48 17.51
N PRO A 36 5.51 -10.32 16.51
CA PRO A 36 6.88 -10.51 16.10
C PRO A 36 7.45 -9.21 15.49
N GLY A 37 8.66 -8.83 15.94
CA GLY A 37 9.40 -7.64 15.50
C GLY A 37 9.20 -6.38 16.34
N ILE A 38 8.27 -6.37 17.30
CA ILE A 38 8.10 -5.21 18.19
C ILE A 38 8.99 -5.44 19.40
N ILE A 39 9.60 -4.36 19.88
CA ILE A 39 10.31 -4.31 21.15
C ILE A 39 9.59 -3.30 22.03
N ASP A 40 9.02 -3.78 23.14
CA ASP A 40 8.50 -2.93 24.23
C ASP A 40 9.34 -3.09 25.50
N ALA A 41 9.08 -2.25 26.50
CA ALA A 41 9.80 -2.30 27.77
C ALA A 41 9.65 -3.66 28.49
N ARG A 42 8.50 -4.34 28.37
CA ARG A 42 8.27 -5.64 29.04
C ARG A 42 9.06 -6.77 28.37
N GLN A 43 9.15 -6.78 27.05
CA GLN A 43 10.01 -7.70 26.31
C GLN A 43 11.47 -7.44 26.62
N GLN A 44 11.90 -6.18 26.71
CA GLN A 44 13.26 -5.82 27.13
C GLN A 44 13.58 -6.31 28.55
N ASN A 45 12.58 -6.37 29.43
CA ASN A 45 12.71 -6.88 30.80
C ASN A 45 12.72 -8.41 30.89
N ALA A 46 12.19 -9.12 29.89
CA ALA A 46 12.20 -10.60 29.86
C ALA A 46 13.63 -11.16 29.87
N ASP A 47 14.62 -10.38 29.38
CA ASP A 47 16.05 -10.71 29.41
C ASP A 47 16.72 -10.41 30.79
N GLN A 48 15.93 -10.10 31.83
CA GLN A 48 16.29 -9.89 33.26
C GLN A 48 17.33 -8.81 33.61
N ARG A 49 17.91 -8.12 32.63
CA ARG A 49 18.93 -7.06 32.89
C ARG A 49 18.30 -5.68 33.05
N TYR A 50 17.30 -5.36 32.23
CA TYR A 50 16.79 -4.00 32.11
C TYR A 50 16.25 -3.39 33.42
N ARG A 51 15.36 -4.10 34.13
CA ARG A 51 14.84 -3.62 35.42
C ARG A 51 15.93 -3.47 36.47
N THR A 52 16.89 -4.39 36.49
CA THR A 52 18.02 -4.37 37.43
C THR A 52 18.87 -3.12 37.19
N ASP A 53 19.15 -2.80 35.92
CA ASP A 53 19.90 -1.61 35.53
C ASP A 53 19.16 -0.31 35.88
N LEU A 54 17.83 -0.27 35.66
CA LEU A 54 16.99 0.86 36.06
C LEU A 54 16.99 1.08 37.58
N LEU A 55 16.90 0.00 38.37
CA LEU A 55 16.93 0.07 39.84
C LEU A 55 18.29 0.55 40.34
N ALA A 56 19.39 0.04 39.77
CA ALA A 56 20.74 0.48 40.10
C ALA A 56 20.93 1.97 39.78
N LEU A 57 20.44 2.42 38.62
CA LEU A 57 20.48 3.84 38.24
C LEU A 57 19.63 4.70 39.19
N LEU A 58 18.42 4.27 39.53
CA LEU A 58 17.54 5.01 40.44
C LEU A 58 18.14 5.14 41.84
N LEU A 59 18.75 4.07 42.36
CA LEU A 59 19.46 4.10 43.65
C LEU A 59 20.58 5.14 43.62
N ASN A 60 21.43 5.10 42.60
CA ASN A 60 22.52 6.07 42.44
C ASN A 60 22.02 7.52 42.40
N LEU A 61 20.94 7.79 41.67
CA LEU A 61 20.34 9.14 41.54
C LEU A 61 19.63 9.63 42.82
N THR A 62 19.15 8.73 43.68
CA THR A 62 18.39 9.07 44.89
C THR A 62 19.25 9.11 46.15
N SER A 63 20.31 8.29 46.24
CA SER A 63 21.30 8.31 47.32
C SER A 63 22.07 9.65 47.42
N ASP A 64 22.05 10.45 46.35
CA ASP A 64 22.70 11.77 46.31
C ASP A 64 21.93 12.86 47.06
N SER A 65 20.63 12.65 47.34
CA SER A 65 19.78 13.61 48.06
C SER A 65 20.01 13.62 49.59
N SER A 66 20.65 12.59 50.14
CA SER A 66 20.81 12.40 51.60
C SER A 66 22.21 12.67 52.13
N GLN A 67 23.21 12.86 51.25
CA GLN A 67 24.61 13.11 51.63
C GLN A 67 25.15 14.38 50.98
N SER A 68 24.65 15.52 51.44
CA SER A 68 25.19 16.86 51.16
C SER A 68 25.90 17.37 52.41
N LYS A 69 27.14 16.92 52.66
CA LYS A 69 28.17 17.61 53.47
C LYS A 69 29.48 16.82 53.40
N ALA A 70 30.46 17.42 52.71
CA ALA A 70 31.92 17.15 52.67
C ALA A 70 32.42 16.92 51.23
N GLY A 71 33.49 17.66 50.90
CA GLY A 71 34.04 17.80 49.56
C GLY A 71 34.63 16.54 48.94
N SER A 72 34.76 16.61 47.62
CA SER A 72 35.26 15.60 46.66
C SER A 72 34.52 14.26 46.66
N LYS A 73 33.35 14.22 46.01
CA LYS A 73 32.74 12.97 45.56
C LYS A 73 33.29 12.55 44.18
N PRO A 74 33.59 11.27 43.93
CA PRO A 74 33.90 10.78 42.59
C PRO A 74 32.67 10.90 41.66
N PRO A 75 32.86 11.05 40.34
CA PRO A 75 31.76 11.23 39.40
C PRO A 75 30.83 10.00 39.36
N LEU A 76 29.53 10.25 39.26
CA LEU A 76 28.50 9.22 39.10
C LEU A 76 28.71 8.50 37.77
N HIS A 77 29.06 7.22 37.79
CA HIS A 77 29.27 6.43 36.57
C HIS A 77 28.00 5.69 36.16
N LEU A 78 27.52 5.94 34.94
CA LEU A 78 26.52 5.10 34.29
C LEU A 78 27.18 3.80 33.80
N ASN A 79 27.06 2.73 34.59
CA ASN A 79 27.75 1.47 34.28
C ASN A 79 27.15 0.71 33.09
N ASN A 80 25.89 0.96 32.73
CA ASN A 80 25.23 0.30 31.61
C ASN A 80 24.81 1.31 30.52
N LEU A 81 25.56 1.29 29.41
CA LEU A 81 25.33 2.17 28.27
C LEU A 81 24.08 1.80 27.46
N SER A 82 23.48 0.62 27.64
CA SER A 82 22.22 0.28 26.96
C SER A 82 21.07 1.19 27.38
N LEU A 83 21.11 1.73 28.61
CA LEU A 83 20.09 2.64 29.13
C LEU A 83 19.99 3.95 28.34
N PHE A 84 21.04 4.36 27.62
CA PHE A 84 21.05 5.59 26.83
C PHE A 84 19.99 5.63 25.74
N TRP A 85 19.71 4.48 25.13
CA TRP A 85 18.64 4.39 24.15
C TRP A 85 17.35 3.82 24.76
N GLN A 86 17.46 2.90 25.73
CA GLN A 86 16.29 2.21 26.28
C GLN A 86 15.35 3.17 27.01
N ILE A 87 15.88 4.04 27.90
CA ILE A 87 15.02 4.94 28.68
C ILE A 87 14.26 5.90 27.76
N PRO A 88 14.91 6.66 26.84
CA PRO A 88 14.19 7.56 25.94
C PRO A 88 13.24 6.82 24.98
N ALA A 89 13.67 5.68 24.43
CA ALA A 89 12.87 4.96 23.44
C ALA A 89 11.53 4.46 24.01
N PHE A 90 11.51 4.11 25.31
CA PHE A 90 10.31 3.65 26.01
C PHE A 90 9.61 4.74 26.83
N CYS A 91 9.89 6.03 26.61
CA CYS A 91 9.12 7.12 27.22
C CYS A 91 7.62 7.00 26.90
N GLY A 92 6.77 7.01 27.94
CA GLY A 92 5.33 6.73 27.79
C GLY A 92 5.06 5.26 27.40
N ASP A 93 4.08 5.02 26.54
CA ASP A 93 3.73 3.67 26.07
C ASP A 93 4.30 3.37 24.67
N ALA A 94 5.44 3.98 24.35
CA ALA A 94 6.06 3.86 23.04
C ALA A 94 6.67 2.47 22.80
N ILE A 95 6.62 2.04 21.54
CA ILE A 95 7.21 0.80 21.05
C ILE A 95 8.40 1.11 20.14
N VAL A 96 9.32 0.15 19.99
CA VAL A 96 10.46 0.24 19.07
C VAL A 96 10.35 -0.84 18.00
N ILE A 97 10.64 -0.48 16.75
CA ILE A 97 10.68 -1.41 15.63
C ILE A 97 12.01 -2.18 15.65
N ASP A 98 11.95 -3.51 15.61
CA ASP A 98 13.11 -4.36 15.33
C ASP A 98 13.47 -4.26 13.84
N GLN A 99 14.57 -3.55 13.57
CA GLN A 99 15.11 -3.33 12.24
C GLN A 99 15.52 -4.62 11.53
N ASN A 100 16.07 -5.59 12.26
CA ASN A 100 16.52 -6.85 11.67
C ASN A 100 15.31 -7.69 11.26
N TYR A 101 14.29 -7.78 12.13
CA TYR A 101 13.05 -8.43 11.77
C TYR A 101 12.36 -7.77 10.57
N ALA A 102 12.29 -6.43 10.52
CA ALA A 102 11.71 -5.71 9.38
C ALA A 102 12.45 -6.01 8.07
N LYS A 103 13.80 -6.06 8.12
CA LYS A 103 14.65 -6.42 6.98
C LYS A 103 14.46 -7.87 6.55
N ASP A 104 14.49 -8.81 7.48
CA ASP A 104 14.34 -10.25 7.19
C ASP A 104 12.95 -10.57 6.64
N ARG A 105 11.92 -9.89 7.15
CA ARG A 105 10.57 -9.93 6.58
C ARG A 105 10.54 -9.36 5.17
N SER A 106 11.24 -8.25 4.91
CA SER A 106 11.34 -7.68 3.56
C SER A 106 11.97 -8.68 2.59
N LYS A 107 13.08 -9.32 2.99
CA LYS A 107 13.73 -10.40 2.21
C LYS A 107 12.80 -11.56 1.93
N ALA A 108 12.15 -12.09 2.96
CA ALA A 108 11.20 -13.20 2.80
C ALA A 108 10.05 -12.86 1.85
N LEU A 109 9.52 -11.64 1.91
CA LEU A 109 8.50 -11.16 0.98
C LEU A 109 9.03 -11.04 -0.46
N GLN A 110 10.29 -10.65 -0.64
CA GLN A 110 10.94 -10.59 -1.96
C GLN A 110 11.19 -11.98 -2.53
N ASP A 111 11.65 -12.94 -1.71
CA ASP A 111 11.87 -14.33 -2.11
C ASP A 111 10.56 -15.01 -2.57
N LEU A 112 9.45 -14.75 -1.88
CA LEU A 112 8.10 -15.18 -2.29
C LEU A 112 7.66 -14.57 -3.62
N ARG A 113 8.15 -13.37 -3.95
CA ARG A 113 7.81 -12.61 -5.17
C ARG A 113 8.78 -12.86 -6.33
N ALA A 114 9.79 -13.72 -6.17
CA ALA A 114 10.94 -13.90 -7.07
C ALA A 114 10.63 -14.34 -8.52
N ALA A 115 9.36 -14.39 -8.92
CA ALA A 115 8.92 -14.60 -10.31
C ALA A 115 8.77 -13.29 -11.14
N LYS A 116 9.10 -12.11 -10.60
CA LYS A 116 8.96 -10.82 -11.30
C LYS A 116 10.26 -10.02 -11.43
N ASP A 117 10.33 -9.24 -12.51
CA ASP A 117 11.43 -8.39 -13.01
C ASP A 117 11.95 -7.36 -11.98
N THR A 118 12.62 -7.82 -10.94
CA THR A 118 13.24 -6.99 -9.88
C THR A 118 14.72 -6.73 -10.15
N TYR A 119 15.07 -6.37 -11.38
CA TYR A 119 16.44 -6.01 -11.75
C TYR A 119 16.85 -4.69 -11.08
N THR A 120 17.96 -4.67 -10.33
CA THR A 120 18.46 -3.50 -9.58
C THR A 120 19.87 -3.07 -9.96
N ALA A 121 20.57 -3.82 -10.81
CA ALA A 121 22.00 -3.57 -11.07
C ALA A 121 22.27 -2.23 -11.78
N ASP A 122 21.37 -1.77 -12.65
CA ASP A 122 21.41 -0.42 -13.22
C ASP A 122 21.32 0.70 -12.16
N ILE A 123 20.59 0.46 -11.06
CA ILE A 123 20.50 1.41 -9.94
C ILE A 123 21.88 1.53 -9.27
N TRP A 124 22.59 0.40 -9.12
CA TRP A 124 23.95 0.36 -8.58
C TRP A 124 24.99 1.07 -9.46
N GLU A 125 24.77 1.12 -10.77
CA GLU A 125 25.63 1.79 -11.75
C GLU A 125 25.42 3.32 -11.80
N ARG A 126 24.36 3.85 -11.18
CA ARG A 126 24.09 5.29 -11.17
C ARG A 126 25.22 6.07 -10.50
N ARG A 127 25.65 7.14 -11.17
CA ARG A 127 26.72 8.03 -10.69
C ARG A 127 26.31 8.76 -9.41
N GLU A 128 25.03 9.09 -9.28
CA GLU A 128 24.40 9.73 -8.12
C GLU A 128 24.58 8.87 -6.87
N LEU A 129 24.27 7.57 -6.98
CA LEU A 129 24.44 6.61 -5.89
C LEU A 129 25.90 6.45 -5.51
N THR A 130 26.79 6.26 -6.49
CA THR A 130 28.23 6.12 -6.23
C THR A 130 28.80 7.37 -5.54
N LYS A 131 28.38 8.57 -5.96
CA LYS A 131 28.75 9.83 -5.30
C LYS A 131 28.19 9.92 -3.89
N TRP A 132 26.97 9.45 -3.65
CA TRP A 132 26.36 9.46 -2.32
C TRP A 132 27.03 8.47 -1.37
N ILE A 133 27.41 7.27 -1.82
CA ILE A 133 28.11 6.27 -0.99
C ILE A 133 29.55 6.70 -0.71
N SER A 134 30.32 7.08 -1.75
CA SER A 134 31.78 7.21 -1.64
C SER A 134 32.30 8.64 -1.82
N GLY A 135 31.43 9.60 -2.14
CA GLY A 135 31.83 10.98 -2.41
C GLY A 135 32.39 11.72 -1.18
N ALA A 136 33.07 12.84 -1.41
CA ALA A 136 33.74 13.59 -0.35
C ALA A 136 32.79 14.44 0.52
N LYS A 137 31.59 14.77 0.03
CA LYS A 137 30.64 15.64 0.73
C LYS A 137 29.42 14.83 1.17
N PRO A 138 29.00 14.94 2.45
CA PRO A 138 27.71 14.39 2.88
C PRO A 138 26.57 15.09 2.14
N SER A 139 25.52 14.34 1.82
CA SER A 139 24.37 14.81 1.07
C SER A 139 23.12 13.99 1.36
N VAL A 140 21.96 14.57 1.06
CA VAL A 140 20.70 13.84 0.96
C VAL A 140 20.53 13.33 -0.46
N LEU A 141 20.23 12.04 -0.63
CA LEU A 141 19.86 11.46 -1.93
C LEU A 141 18.40 10.99 -1.87
N VAL A 142 17.54 11.66 -2.63
CA VAL A 142 16.14 11.26 -2.80
C VAL A 142 16.07 10.33 -4.01
N VAL A 143 15.68 9.09 -3.78
CA VAL A 143 15.50 8.07 -4.81
C VAL A 143 14.02 7.98 -5.13
N GLN A 144 13.62 8.53 -6.27
CA GLN A 144 12.23 8.62 -6.70
C GLN A 144 11.92 7.54 -7.73
N GLY A 145 10.95 6.70 -7.41
CA GLY A 145 10.37 5.73 -8.33
C GLY A 145 9.03 6.17 -8.88
N THR A 146 8.40 5.22 -9.56
CA THR A 146 7.01 5.31 -10.04
C THR A 146 6.24 4.10 -9.52
N SER A 147 4.93 4.06 -9.77
CA SER A 147 4.13 2.85 -9.50
C SER A 147 4.69 1.57 -10.13
N GLN A 148 5.51 1.68 -11.18
CA GLN A 148 6.12 0.57 -11.91
C GLN A 148 7.48 0.13 -11.34
N SER A 149 8.10 0.92 -10.45
CA SER A 149 9.42 0.64 -9.88
C SER A 149 9.42 0.41 -8.37
N VAL A 150 8.23 0.41 -7.73
CA VAL A 150 8.06 0.16 -6.29
C VAL A 150 8.74 -1.14 -5.85
N GLU A 151 8.46 -2.25 -6.52
CA GLU A 151 9.05 -3.55 -6.17
C GLU A 151 10.59 -3.56 -6.37
N ARG A 152 11.10 -2.82 -7.36
CA ARG A 152 12.55 -2.64 -7.58
C ARG A 152 13.18 -1.83 -6.46
N LEU A 153 12.53 -0.75 -6.02
CA LEU A 153 13.00 0.09 -4.91
C LEU A 153 12.97 -0.65 -3.58
N GLU A 154 11.93 -1.46 -3.31
CA GLU A 154 11.86 -2.31 -2.11
C GLU A 154 13.06 -3.27 -2.07
N LYS A 155 13.37 -3.93 -3.18
CA LYS A 155 14.55 -4.82 -3.29
C LYS A 155 15.87 -4.06 -3.12
N PHE A 156 16.05 -2.97 -3.88
CA PHE A 156 17.24 -2.13 -3.81
C PHE A 156 17.50 -1.60 -2.40
N SER A 157 16.45 -1.19 -1.67
CA SER A 157 16.59 -0.70 -0.30
C SER A 157 17.18 -1.73 0.66
N VAL A 158 16.82 -3.02 0.50
CA VAL A 158 17.34 -4.13 1.30
C VAL A 158 18.79 -4.42 0.92
N GLU A 159 19.09 -4.53 -0.37
CA GLU A 159 20.46 -4.74 -0.87
C GLU A 159 21.42 -3.64 -0.38
N LEU A 160 20.95 -2.39 -0.41
CA LEU A 160 21.71 -1.24 0.05
C LEU A 160 21.96 -1.28 1.56
N VAL A 161 20.94 -1.58 2.37
CA VAL A 161 21.10 -1.68 3.83
C VAL A 161 22.08 -2.79 4.17
N ASP A 162 21.99 -3.97 3.54
CA ASP A 162 22.96 -5.05 3.74
C ASP A 162 24.39 -4.63 3.36
N TYR A 163 24.53 -3.93 2.23
CA TYR A 163 25.82 -3.40 1.79
C TYR A 163 26.43 -2.40 2.80
N LEU A 164 25.61 -1.52 3.37
CA LEU A 164 26.05 -0.47 4.30
C LEU A 164 26.32 -1.00 5.71
N GLN A 165 25.46 -1.87 6.24
CA GLN A 165 25.61 -2.44 7.59
C GLN A 165 26.94 -3.18 7.78
N GLY A 166 27.46 -3.81 6.72
CA GLY A 166 28.77 -4.48 6.75
C GLY A 166 29.97 -3.53 6.82
N ARG A 167 29.78 -2.21 6.71
CA ARG A 167 30.86 -1.23 6.52
C ARG A 167 30.79 -0.04 7.47
N CYS A 168 29.59 0.44 7.81
CA CYS A 168 29.39 1.67 8.57
C CYS A 168 28.13 1.57 9.47
N PRO A 169 28.08 2.35 10.57
CA PRO A 169 26.86 2.52 11.35
C PRO A 169 25.71 2.98 10.44
N THR A 170 24.65 2.17 10.38
CA THR A 170 23.53 2.37 9.46
C THR A 170 22.23 2.30 10.23
N VAL A 171 21.43 3.36 10.15
CA VAL A 171 20.07 3.46 10.67
C VAL A 171 19.12 3.33 9.50
N PHE A 172 18.08 2.51 9.63
CA PHE A 172 17.14 2.32 8.52
C PHE A 172 15.73 1.97 8.97
N LEU A 173 14.77 2.33 8.12
CA LEU A 173 13.37 1.95 8.20
C LEU A 173 12.87 1.60 6.79
N LEU A 174 12.37 0.38 6.63
CA LEU A 174 11.90 -0.17 5.34
C LEU A 174 10.38 -0.35 5.36
N SER A 175 9.74 -0.35 4.18
CA SER A 175 8.28 -0.34 4.01
C SER A 175 7.53 -1.63 4.39
N SER A 176 8.23 -2.72 4.70
CA SER A 176 7.67 -4.07 4.94
C SER A 176 7.09 -4.31 6.34
N LEU A 177 6.61 -3.29 7.05
CA LEU A 177 6.10 -3.46 8.42
C LEU A 177 4.74 -4.20 8.47
N PRO A 178 4.52 -5.10 9.44
CA PRO A 178 3.22 -5.72 9.68
C PRO A 178 2.08 -4.72 9.92
N ALA A 179 0.84 -5.07 9.51
CA ALA A 179 -0.36 -4.22 9.66
C ALA A 179 -0.64 -3.73 11.08
N PHE A 180 -0.17 -4.44 12.10
CA PHE A 180 -0.28 -3.99 13.49
C PHE A 180 0.55 -2.73 13.77
N TYR A 181 1.74 -2.57 13.17
CA TYR A 181 2.53 -1.33 13.30
C TYR A 181 1.79 -0.14 12.69
N GLU A 182 1.02 -0.38 11.63
CA GLU A 182 0.23 0.66 10.96
C GLU A 182 -0.83 1.26 11.89
N ASN A 183 -1.34 0.47 12.85
CA ASN A 183 -2.31 0.92 13.85
C ASN A 183 -1.67 1.33 15.20
N SER A 184 -0.37 1.13 15.38
CA SER A 184 0.33 1.30 16.66
C SER A 184 0.92 2.69 16.87
N PHE A 185 0.96 3.53 15.84
CA PHE A 185 1.34 4.94 16.00
C PHE A 185 0.28 5.62 16.90
N SER A 186 0.72 6.11 18.06
CA SER A 186 -0.12 6.58 19.16
C SER A 186 -1.23 7.54 18.70
N ARG A 187 -2.44 7.40 19.29
CA ARG A 187 -3.53 8.37 19.10
C ARG A 187 -3.06 9.78 19.47
N GLY A 188 -2.97 10.67 18.48
CA GLY A 188 -2.69 12.11 18.69
C GLY A 188 -1.30 12.60 18.27
N VAL A 189 -0.41 11.74 17.75
CA VAL A 189 0.91 12.15 17.20
C VAL A 189 0.88 11.97 15.68
N SER A 190 1.49 12.89 14.92
CA SER A 190 1.59 12.74 13.46
C SER A 190 2.40 11.48 13.11
N ARG A 191 2.08 10.84 11.97
CA ARG A 191 2.78 9.60 11.58
C ARG A 191 4.23 9.88 11.24
N GLY A 192 4.52 11.05 10.67
CA GLY A 192 5.87 11.57 10.47
C GLY A 192 6.68 11.66 11.77
N ASP A 193 6.12 12.28 12.82
CA ASP A 193 6.80 12.40 14.12
C ASP A 193 7.07 11.04 14.75
N ALA A 194 6.14 10.10 14.59
CA ALA A 194 6.34 8.75 15.10
C ALA A 194 7.48 8.02 14.37
N VAL A 195 7.66 8.24 13.06
CA VAL A 195 8.80 7.72 12.29
C VAL A 195 10.10 8.42 12.70
N LEU A 196 10.11 9.75 12.83
CA LEU A 196 11.27 10.51 13.29
C LEU A 196 11.71 10.09 14.70
N ARG A 197 10.76 9.80 15.59
CA ARG A 197 11.02 9.21 16.91
C ARG A 197 11.72 7.86 16.82
N GLN A 198 11.30 6.97 15.91
CA GLN A 198 11.98 5.69 15.69
C GLN A 198 13.41 5.90 15.20
N ILE A 199 13.62 6.83 14.26
CA ILE A 199 14.95 7.18 13.76
C ILE A 199 15.83 7.71 14.90
N ALA A 200 15.32 8.62 15.72
CA ALA A 200 16.05 9.16 16.87
C ALA A 200 16.45 8.05 17.87
N GLY A 201 15.51 7.15 18.20
CA GLY A 201 15.80 5.99 19.06
C GLY A 201 16.86 5.05 18.48
N GLN A 202 16.84 4.83 17.17
CA GLN A 202 17.84 4.01 16.47
C GLN A 202 19.20 4.71 16.40
N CYS A 203 19.25 6.03 16.24
CA CYS A 203 20.49 6.81 16.34
C CYS A 203 21.12 6.69 17.73
N LEU A 204 20.33 6.63 18.81
CA LEU A 204 20.86 6.39 20.16
C LEU A 204 21.46 4.98 20.30
N ARG A 205 20.88 3.97 19.64
CA ARG A 205 21.37 2.57 19.69
C ARG A 205 22.74 2.38 19.07
N ILE A 206 23.12 3.22 18.11
CA ILE A 206 24.43 3.15 17.46
C ILE A 206 25.52 3.93 18.21
N ILE A 207 25.22 4.57 19.34
CA ILE A 207 26.25 5.23 20.17
C ILE A 207 27.22 4.14 20.67
N PRO A 208 28.55 4.29 20.52
CA PRO A 208 29.50 3.23 20.84
C PRO A 208 29.46 2.86 22.33
N SER A 209 29.41 1.55 22.62
CA SER A 209 29.36 1.01 23.97
C SER A 209 30.74 0.70 24.60
N SER A 210 31.85 0.93 23.88
CA SER A 210 33.20 0.74 24.43
C SER A 210 34.20 1.72 23.81
N VAL A 211 35.02 2.36 24.63
CA VAL A 211 36.16 3.16 24.17
C VAL A 211 37.40 2.29 24.14
N LYS A 212 37.93 2.05 22.94
CA LYS A 212 39.38 1.92 22.76
C LYS A 212 39.89 3.36 22.56
N ASP A 213 40.85 3.77 23.38
CA ASP A 213 41.54 5.07 23.37
C ASP A 213 40.85 6.25 24.08
N GLY A 214 41.16 6.42 25.38
CA GLY A 214 41.36 7.72 26.06
C GLY A 214 40.19 8.70 26.23
N ALA A 215 39.07 8.55 25.52
CA ALA A 215 37.97 9.52 25.46
C ALA A 215 36.91 9.36 26.57
N LEU A 216 37.17 8.54 27.60
CA LEU A 216 36.22 8.25 28.69
C LEU A 216 36.18 9.30 29.80
N SER A 217 37.06 10.31 29.79
CA SER A 217 37.05 11.38 30.80
C SER A 217 35.87 12.36 30.65
N PHE A 218 35.19 12.40 29.49
CA PHE A 218 34.10 13.38 29.24
C PHE A 218 32.69 12.80 29.46
N LEU A 219 32.44 11.53 29.11
CA LEU A 219 31.10 10.91 29.20
C LEU A 219 30.64 10.53 30.61
N ALA A 220 31.56 10.37 31.57
CA ALA A 220 31.20 9.98 32.93
C ALA A 220 30.39 11.06 33.67
N THR A 221 30.71 12.34 33.47
CA THR A 221 29.97 13.48 34.07
C THR A 221 28.86 14.02 33.17
N ASP A 222 29.01 13.98 31.85
CA ASP A 222 28.00 14.51 30.90
C ASP A 222 26.94 13.49 30.49
N GLY A 223 27.17 12.18 30.69
CA GLY A 223 26.24 11.13 30.27
C GLY A 223 24.87 11.21 30.95
N LEU A 224 24.84 11.52 32.24
CA LEU A 224 23.58 11.74 32.97
C LEU A 224 22.84 13.00 32.50
N SER A 225 23.57 14.07 32.21
CA SER A 225 22.99 15.30 31.65
C SER A 225 22.40 15.03 30.25
N PHE A 226 23.13 14.31 29.41
CA PHE A 226 22.68 13.89 28.09
C PHE A 226 21.42 13.02 28.17
N LEU A 227 21.42 12.02 29.06
CA LEU A 227 20.29 11.12 29.26
C LEU A 227 19.06 11.87 29.78
N ALA A 228 19.24 12.81 30.71
CA ALA A 228 18.17 13.64 31.24
C ALA A 228 17.54 14.53 30.16
N LYS A 229 18.37 15.22 29.36
CA LYS A 229 17.90 16.06 28.24
C LYS A 229 17.20 15.24 27.17
N THR A 230 17.78 14.11 26.78
CA THR A 230 17.20 13.22 25.75
C THR A 230 15.87 12.64 26.22
N THR A 231 15.78 12.22 27.49
CA THR A 231 14.53 11.71 28.08
C THR A 231 13.44 12.78 28.09
N SER A 232 13.77 14.00 28.49
CA SER A 232 12.84 15.14 28.45
C SER A 232 12.36 15.43 27.03
N HIS A 233 13.27 15.47 26.05
CA HIS A 233 12.89 15.67 24.64
C HIS A 233 11.95 14.56 24.16
N PHE A 234 12.23 13.29 24.42
CA PHE A 234 11.36 12.19 23.98
C PHE A 234 9.95 12.20 24.61
N GLN A 235 9.75 12.93 25.71
CA GLN A 235 8.43 13.14 26.33
C GLN A 235 7.66 14.31 25.72
N THR A 236 8.34 15.39 25.31
CA THR A 236 7.71 16.67 24.93
C THR A 236 7.94 17.09 23.47
N ALA A 237 8.73 16.34 22.70
CA ALA A 237 9.17 16.72 21.36
C ALA A 237 8.01 16.92 20.37
N SER A 238 8.12 18.02 19.63
CA SER A 238 7.42 18.31 18.39
C SER A 238 8.27 17.92 17.17
N HIS A 239 7.83 18.25 15.95
CA HIS A 239 8.49 17.84 14.70
C HIS A 239 9.98 18.26 14.62
N GLU A 240 10.29 19.55 14.83
CA GLU A 240 11.65 20.08 14.75
C GLU A 240 12.56 19.52 15.86
N ASP A 241 12.00 19.20 17.02
CA ASP A 241 12.72 18.66 18.17
C ASP A 241 13.31 17.27 17.88
N TRP A 242 12.70 16.51 16.97
CA TRP A 242 13.23 15.22 16.55
C TRP A 242 14.55 15.35 15.79
N PHE A 243 14.70 16.33 14.91
CA PHE A 243 15.96 16.58 14.20
C PHE A 243 17.06 17.02 15.17
N SER A 244 16.71 17.78 16.20
CA SER A 244 17.62 18.13 17.30
C SER A 244 18.07 16.90 18.10
N SER A 245 17.15 15.97 18.35
CA SER A 245 17.45 14.70 19.04
C SER A 245 18.34 13.78 18.20
N ILE A 246 18.12 13.73 16.88
CA ILE A 246 18.99 13.03 15.93
C ILE A 246 20.38 13.68 15.92
N GLU A 247 20.48 15.01 15.86
CA GLU A 247 21.76 15.74 15.92
C GLU A 247 22.58 15.41 17.17
N ALA A 248 21.92 15.43 18.34
CA ALA A 248 22.54 15.10 19.61
C ALA A 248 23.11 13.67 19.61
N SER A 249 22.32 12.71 19.11
CA SER A 249 22.72 11.31 19.00
C SER A 249 23.91 11.11 18.06
N LEU A 250 23.87 11.75 16.89
CA LEU A 250 24.89 11.63 15.85
C LEU A 250 26.19 12.37 16.16
N SER A 251 26.19 13.31 17.12
CA SER A 251 27.40 14.03 17.54
C SER A 251 28.50 13.10 18.06
N HIS A 252 28.14 11.88 18.48
CA HIS A 252 29.07 10.86 18.97
C HIS A 252 29.65 9.95 17.87
N GLN A 253 29.24 10.11 16.61
CA GLN A 253 29.67 9.26 15.49
C GLN A 253 30.45 10.05 14.44
N VAL A 254 31.47 9.44 13.84
CA VAL A 254 32.25 10.12 12.76
C VAL A 254 31.48 10.09 11.44
N ARG A 255 30.89 8.93 11.11
CA ARG A 255 30.13 8.73 9.87
C ARG A 255 28.92 7.83 10.12
N VAL A 256 27.75 8.24 9.63
CA VAL A 256 26.49 7.49 9.75
C VAL A 256 25.69 7.57 8.46
N TYR A 257 25.08 6.45 8.10
CA TYR A 257 24.09 6.36 7.02
C TYR A 257 22.69 6.23 7.60
N ILE A 258 21.74 6.99 7.04
CA ILE A 258 20.31 6.84 7.30
C ILE A 258 19.63 6.46 5.98
N VAL A 259 18.92 5.33 5.95
CA VAL A 259 18.17 4.85 4.78
C VAL A 259 16.68 4.74 5.13
N LEU A 260 15.85 5.57 4.51
CA LEU A 260 14.42 5.67 4.81
C LEU A 260 13.61 5.32 3.57
N ASP A 261 12.80 4.28 3.65
CA ASP A 261 11.70 4.08 2.70
C ASP A 261 10.43 4.74 3.26
N ILE A 262 10.09 5.91 2.71
CA ILE A 262 8.97 6.71 3.21
C ILE A 262 7.61 6.14 2.79
N SER A 263 7.56 5.06 2.01
CA SER A 263 6.31 4.34 1.72
C SER A 263 5.63 3.82 3.00
N ILE A 264 6.38 3.71 4.10
CA ILE A 264 5.87 3.46 5.46
C ILE A 264 4.84 4.51 5.93
N LEU A 265 4.86 5.73 5.39
CA LEU A 265 3.93 6.80 5.76
C LEU A 265 2.55 6.66 5.09
N ARG A 266 2.44 5.88 4.00
CA ARG A 266 1.19 5.63 3.26
C ARG A 266 0.49 6.96 2.91
N GLN A 267 -0.77 7.13 3.34
CA GLN A 267 -1.57 8.33 3.16
C GLN A 267 -1.01 9.59 3.84
N HIS A 268 -0.06 9.45 4.77
CA HIS A 268 0.61 10.55 5.46
C HIS A 268 1.97 10.89 4.83
N PHE A 269 2.21 10.54 3.56
CA PHE A 269 3.47 10.83 2.87
C PHE A 269 3.83 12.32 2.84
N ARG A 270 2.81 13.21 2.90
CA ARG A 270 2.99 14.67 3.01
C ARG A 270 3.82 15.07 4.23
N ASP A 271 3.81 14.28 5.31
CA ASP A 271 4.60 14.52 6.52
C ASP A 271 6.12 14.51 6.23
N ALA A 272 6.55 13.90 5.12
CA ALA A 272 7.95 13.82 4.71
C ALA A 272 8.39 14.88 3.68
N PHE A 273 7.50 15.77 3.23
CA PHE A 273 7.82 16.76 2.20
C PHE A 273 8.94 17.73 2.61
N SER A 274 9.02 18.09 3.90
CA SER A 274 10.07 18.94 4.46
C SER A 274 11.37 18.18 4.75
N TRP A 275 11.34 16.85 4.82
CA TRP A 275 12.47 16.05 5.30
C TRP A 275 13.76 16.24 4.47
N PRO A 276 13.72 16.34 3.12
CA PRO A 276 14.93 16.60 2.36
C PRO A 276 15.62 17.91 2.75
N ALA A 277 14.87 19.00 2.97
CA ALA A 277 15.40 20.27 3.47
C ALA A 277 15.92 20.13 4.91
N GLU A 278 15.14 19.55 5.80
CA GLU A 278 15.51 19.39 7.22
C GLU A 278 16.76 18.53 7.41
N PHE A 279 16.87 17.41 6.70
CA PHE A 279 18.08 16.59 6.72
C PHE A 279 19.27 17.32 6.07
N SER A 280 19.06 18.13 5.03
CA SER A 280 20.13 18.96 4.47
C SER A 280 20.63 20.00 5.49
N ASN A 281 19.72 20.62 6.24
CA ASN A 281 20.05 21.56 7.32
C ASN A 281 20.80 20.85 8.45
N LEU A 282 20.35 19.67 8.85
CA LEU A 282 21.02 18.83 9.83
C LEU A 282 22.45 18.45 9.39
N ILE A 283 22.64 18.05 8.13
CA ILE A 283 23.96 17.79 7.56
C ILE A 283 24.84 19.06 7.66
N HIS A 284 24.30 20.24 7.35
CA HIS A 284 25.04 21.49 7.47
C HIS A 284 25.50 21.76 8.91
N ARG A 285 24.62 21.59 9.91
CA ARG A 285 24.95 21.74 11.33
C ARG A 285 26.03 20.75 11.78
N LEU A 286 25.88 19.48 11.40
CA LEU A 286 26.84 18.42 11.74
C LEU A 286 28.21 18.57 11.05
N ARG A 287 28.26 19.16 9.85
CA ARG A 287 29.52 19.44 9.15
C ARG A 287 30.43 20.39 9.92
N SER A 288 29.87 21.37 10.65
CA SER A 288 30.67 22.27 11.50
C SER A 288 31.47 21.50 12.56
N ARG A 289 30.98 20.32 12.98
CA ARG A 289 31.59 19.42 13.97
C ARG A 289 32.40 18.28 13.33
N ARG A 290 32.70 18.37 12.02
CA ARG A 290 33.41 17.35 11.23
C ARG A 290 32.73 15.96 11.24
N LYS A 291 31.40 15.93 11.24
CA LYS A 291 30.60 14.70 11.20
C LYS A 291 30.06 14.47 9.79
N ASP A 292 30.07 13.21 9.32
CA ASP A 292 29.63 12.80 7.98
C ASP A 292 28.29 12.04 8.07
N LEU A 293 27.18 12.77 7.93
CA LEU A 293 25.83 12.19 7.86
C LEU A 293 25.39 12.07 6.41
N ARG A 294 24.98 10.88 5.98
CA ARG A 294 24.40 10.67 4.65
C ARG A 294 23.02 10.08 4.78
N VAL A 295 22.06 10.71 4.10
CA VAL A 295 20.65 10.33 4.19
C VAL A 295 20.15 9.92 2.81
N MET A 296 19.52 8.76 2.72
CA MET A 296 18.78 8.33 1.55
C MET A 296 17.29 8.28 1.89
N ILE A 297 16.48 8.88 1.03
CA ILE A 297 15.01 8.85 1.13
C ILE A 297 14.50 8.16 -0.14
N LEU A 298 13.97 6.95 -0.01
CA LEU A 298 13.34 6.20 -1.10
C LEU A 298 11.84 6.41 -1.08
N THR A 299 11.26 6.61 -2.26
CA THR A 299 9.83 6.84 -2.44
C THR A 299 9.38 6.32 -3.80
N GLY A 300 8.22 5.67 -3.87
CA GLY A 300 7.56 5.34 -5.14
C GLY A 300 6.76 6.49 -5.76
N ARG A 301 6.78 7.67 -5.13
CA ARG A 301 6.03 8.89 -5.48
C ARG A 301 7.00 10.06 -5.65
N SER A 302 6.63 11.06 -6.46
CA SER A 302 7.41 12.30 -6.52
C SER A 302 7.35 13.05 -5.18
N ILE A 303 8.47 13.66 -4.80
CA ILE A 303 8.54 14.62 -3.71
C ILE A 303 8.96 15.95 -4.35
N ASP A 304 8.01 16.88 -4.45
CA ASP A 304 8.21 18.24 -4.98
C ASP A 304 8.41 19.26 -3.85
N GLY A 305 8.84 18.81 -2.67
CA GLY A 305 9.08 19.67 -1.51
C GLY A 305 10.32 20.55 -1.64
N GLU A 306 10.53 21.44 -0.67
CA GLU A 306 11.75 22.25 -0.60
C GLU A 306 12.99 21.37 -0.60
N LEU A 307 13.77 21.44 -1.67
CA LEU A 307 15.02 20.71 -1.78
C LEU A 307 16.12 21.52 -1.11
N GLY A 308 16.68 20.99 -0.02
CA GLY A 308 17.84 21.59 0.62
C GLY A 308 19.07 21.64 -0.30
N ALA A 309 20.00 22.57 -0.03
CA ALA A 309 21.17 22.83 -0.89
C ALA A 309 22.09 21.62 -1.13
N THR A 310 22.04 20.60 -0.25
CA THR A 310 22.82 19.35 -0.39
C THR A 310 22.02 18.18 -0.93
N THR A 311 20.76 18.40 -1.31
CA THR A 311 19.85 17.36 -1.78
C THR A 311 20.06 17.09 -3.27
N ARG A 312 20.09 15.80 -3.63
CA ARG A 312 20.13 15.31 -5.00
C ARG A 312 18.96 14.36 -5.23
N ILE A 313 18.41 14.40 -6.43
CA ILE A 313 17.34 13.49 -6.85
C ILE A 313 17.93 12.48 -7.84
N MET A 314 17.56 11.22 -7.66
CA MET A 314 17.84 10.12 -8.58
C MET A 314 16.54 9.42 -8.93
N SER A 315 16.15 9.45 -10.19
CA SER A 315 14.96 8.76 -10.68
C SER A 315 15.26 7.30 -11.01
N VAL A 316 14.33 6.43 -10.65
CA VAL A 316 14.37 4.98 -10.92
C VAL A 316 13.12 4.60 -11.70
N ASP A 317 13.29 4.36 -12.99
CA ASP A 317 12.22 4.00 -13.91
C ASP A 317 11.87 2.51 -13.80
N MET A 318 11.08 1.98 -14.73
CA MET A 318 10.88 0.54 -14.89
C MET A 318 12.21 -0.17 -15.19
N ALA A 319 12.32 -1.46 -14.85
CA ALA A 319 13.49 -2.26 -15.24
C ALA A 319 13.72 -2.14 -16.76
N PRO A 320 14.99 -2.05 -17.22
CA PRO A 320 15.31 -2.25 -18.63
C PRO A 320 14.67 -3.56 -19.11
N GLN A 321 14.19 -3.60 -20.36
CA GLN A 321 13.63 -4.80 -21.01
C GLN A 321 14.50 -6.03 -20.70
N PRO A 322 13.93 -7.25 -20.61
CA PRO A 322 14.62 -8.41 -20.04
C PRO A 322 15.96 -8.64 -20.75
N PRO A 323 17.00 -9.09 -20.01
CA PRO A 323 18.29 -9.41 -20.61
C PRO A 323 18.10 -10.45 -21.73
N PRO A 324 18.87 -10.36 -22.83
CA PRO A 324 18.83 -11.37 -23.88
C PRO A 324 19.02 -12.75 -23.26
N GLN A 325 18.23 -13.72 -23.73
CA GLN A 325 18.37 -15.11 -23.31
C GLN A 325 19.83 -15.53 -23.53
N ILE A 326 20.40 -16.27 -22.58
CA ILE A 326 21.82 -16.68 -22.53
C ILE A 326 22.29 -17.40 -23.82
N HIS A 327 21.34 -17.84 -24.64
CA HIS A 327 21.59 -18.48 -25.94
C HIS A 327 22.06 -17.53 -27.05
N ASP A 328 21.89 -16.21 -26.92
CA ASP A 328 22.25 -15.23 -27.96
C ASP A 328 23.55 -14.43 -27.70
N LEU A 329 24.32 -14.79 -26.67
CA LEU A 329 25.57 -14.08 -26.31
C LEU A 329 26.81 -14.69 -26.99
N SER A 330 27.75 -13.84 -27.40
CA SER A 330 29.06 -14.28 -27.89
C SER A 330 29.89 -14.96 -26.79
N GLU A 331 30.83 -15.84 -27.14
CA GLU A 331 31.70 -16.54 -26.18
C GLU A 331 32.50 -15.60 -25.27
N SER A 332 32.78 -14.36 -25.72
CA SER A 332 33.39 -13.31 -24.88
C SER A 332 32.45 -12.77 -23.81
N GLU A 333 31.15 -12.68 -24.10
CA GLU A 333 30.13 -12.16 -23.17
C GLU A 333 29.70 -13.23 -22.17
N LYS A 334 29.64 -14.50 -22.58
CA LYS A 334 29.44 -15.64 -21.67
C LYS A 334 30.51 -15.71 -20.57
N ARG A 335 31.77 -15.38 -20.90
CA ARG A 335 32.87 -15.34 -19.92
C ARG A 335 32.70 -14.22 -18.88
N SER A 336 32.16 -13.07 -19.27
CA SER A 336 31.93 -11.94 -18.36
C SER A 336 30.81 -12.24 -17.33
N VAL A 337 29.74 -12.90 -17.78
CA VAL A 337 28.60 -13.32 -16.93
C VAL A 337 28.99 -14.48 -15.99
N LEU A 338 29.80 -15.44 -16.45
CA LEU A 338 30.31 -16.49 -15.56
C LEU A 338 31.31 -15.95 -14.52
N LEU A 339 32.12 -14.96 -14.85
CA LEU A 339 33.10 -14.35 -13.93
C LEU A 339 32.44 -13.58 -12.78
N SER A 340 31.25 -12.99 -12.99
CA SER A 340 30.51 -12.30 -11.92
C SER A 340 29.83 -13.28 -10.95
N GLN A 341 29.35 -14.43 -11.43
CA GLN A 341 28.78 -15.50 -10.59
C GLN A 341 29.86 -16.26 -9.79
N LEU A 342 31.05 -16.47 -10.35
CA LEU A 342 32.17 -17.12 -9.66
C LEU A 342 32.77 -16.26 -8.53
N ARG A 343 32.73 -14.93 -8.62
CA ARG A 343 33.19 -14.04 -7.53
C ARG A 343 32.32 -14.08 -6.28
N ASN A 344 31.02 -14.39 -6.41
CA ASN A 344 30.13 -14.55 -5.25
C ASN A 344 30.33 -15.90 -4.54
N SER A 345 30.89 -16.91 -5.21
CA SER A 345 31.09 -18.24 -4.64
C SER A 345 32.48 -18.44 -3.99
N GLN A 346 33.50 -17.69 -4.45
CA GLN A 346 34.86 -17.77 -3.89
C GLN A 346 35.06 -17.04 -2.55
N VAL A 347 34.11 -16.19 -2.12
CA VAL A 347 34.15 -15.57 -0.77
C VAL A 347 33.49 -16.48 0.29
N GLN A 348 32.63 -17.43 -0.11
CA GLN A 348 31.97 -18.36 0.81
C GLN A 348 32.76 -19.65 1.08
N THR A 349 33.77 -19.98 0.28
CA THR A 349 34.49 -21.27 0.36
C THR A 349 35.79 -21.26 1.17
N SER A 350 36.20 -20.11 1.74
CA SER A 350 37.40 -20.03 2.59
C SER A 350 37.13 -20.06 4.11
N LEU A 351 35.89 -20.27 4.56
CA LEU A 351 35.52 -20.24 5.99
C LEU A 351 34.87 -21.52 6.53
N LEU A 352 34.81 -22.62 5.77
CA LEU A 352 34.20 -23.90 6.20
C LEU A 352 35.20 -25.04 6.41
N ALA A 353 36.49 -24.71 6.61
CA ALA A 353 37.53 -25.68 6.97
C ALA A 353 38.11 -25.38 8.35
N SER A 354 37.26 -25.23 9.36
CA SER A 354 37.63 -25.61 10.74
C SER A 354 36.38 -25.83 11.58
N MET A 355 36.42 -26.88 12.38
CA MET A 355 35.44 -27.28 13.41
C MET A 355 34.32 -28.21 12.94
N SER A 356 34.71 -29.48 12.79
CA SER A 356 33.85 -30.64 13.04
C SER A 356 33.78 -30.96 14.54
N ASN A 357 32.74 -31.73 14.90
CA ASN A 357 32.44 -32.43 16.18
C ASN A 357 31.57 -31.57 17.13
N THR A 358 30.38 -31.98 17.59
CA THR A 358 30.02 -33.29 18.16
C THR A 358 28.51 -33.62 18.05
N GLU A 359 28.24 -34.89 17.72
CA GLU A 359 27.29 -35.86 18.29
C GLU A 359 25.87 -35.50 18.82
N THR A 360 24.90 -36.21 18.21
CA THR A 360 23.72 -36.93 18.80
C THR A 360 22.65 -36.12 19.55
N THR A 361 21.34 -36.33 19.34
CA THR A 361 20.65 -37.61 19.60
C THR A 361 19.28 -37.66 18.89
N LYS A 362 18.90 -38.86 18.45
CA LYS A 362 17.59 -39.27 17.92
C LYS A 362 16.50 -39.16 18.98
N GLU A 363 15.28 -38.84 18.57
CA GLU A 363 14.11 -39.60 19.00
C GLU A 363 12.97 -39.54 17.98
N ARG A 364 12.21 -40.64 17.93
CA ARG A 364 11.29 -41.10 16.89
C ARG A 364 9.92 -41.34 17.54
N SER A 365 8.89 -41.48 16.71
CA SER A 365 7.61 -42.20 16.99
C SER A 365 6.44 -41.30 17.42
N VAL A 366 5.16 -41.46 17.03
CA VAL A 366 4.44 -42.18 15.95
C VAL A 366 2.99 -41.66 15.98
N ARG A 367 2.30 -41.84 14.84
CA ARG A 367 0.87 -41.65 14.55
C ARG A 367 -0.11 -42.24 15.58
N ASN A 368 -1.33 -41.69 15.66
CA ASN A 368 -2.57 -42.36 15.17
C ASN A 368 -3.86 -41.55 15.43
N SER A 369 -4.83 -41.91 14.61
CA SER A 369 -6.16 -41.38 14.23
C SER A 369 -7.32 -41.57 15.24
N THR A 370 -8.30 -40.62 15.18
CA THR A 370 -9.81 -40.65 15.17
C THR A 370 -10.61 -41.93 15.56
N PRO A 371 -11.97 -41.94 15.74
CA PRO A 371 -13.04 -40.90 15.62
C PRO A 371 -14.25 -40.95 16.63
N ALA A 372 -15.21 -40.02 16.42
CA ALA A 372 -16.69 -40.21 16.35
C ALA A 372 -17.65 -39.79 17.50
N ASP A 373 -18.84 -39.38 17.02
CA ASP A 373 -20.18 -39.21 17.62
C ASP A 373 -20.50 -37.94 18.46
N LEU A 374 -21.66 -37.29 18.45
CA LEU A 374 -22.89 -37.09 17.62
C LEU A 374 -23.93 -36.47 18.60
N ILE A 375 -25.01 -35.86 18.06
CA ILE A 375 -26.33 -35.56 18.70
C ILE A 375 -26.58 -34.13 19.24
N ASN A 376 -27.15 -33.30 18.35
CA ASN A 376 -28.54 -32.77 18.33
C ASN A 376 -29.18 -32.10 19.58
N GLY A 377 -29.86 -30.96 19.37
CA GLY A 377 -30.87 -30.45 20.33
C GLY A 377 -31.33 -29.00 20.16
N ASN A 378 -32.40 -28.79 19.38
CA ASN A 378 -33.21 -27.56 19.25
C ASN A 378 -33.72 -26.99 20.59
N ARG A 379 -33.90 -25.67 20.67
CA ARG A 379 -35.13 -25.03 21.21
C ARG A 379 -35.26 -23.56 20.81
N LYS A 380 -36.33 -23.25 20.08
CA LYS A 380 -37.00 -21.94 20.02
C LYS A 380 -37.76 -21.73 21.32
N GLU A 381 -37.87 -20.48 21.79
CA GLU A 381 -39.12 -19.94 22.33
C GLU A 381 -39.10 -18.41 22.37
N GLU A 382 -40.22 -17.85 21.92
CA GLU A 382 -40.58 -16.44 21.85
C GLU A 382 -41.00 -15.90 23.23
N ARG A 383 -40.90 -14.57 23.44
CA ARG A 383 -41.97 -13.80 24.10
C ARG A 383 -41.81 -12.29 23.91
N GLN A 384 -42.90 -11.69 23.44
CA GLN A 384 -43.19 -10.26 23.39
C GLN A 384 -43.57 -9.74 24.79
N ASN A 385 -43.26 -8.47 25.12
CA ASN A 385 -44.26 -7.38 25.26
C ASN A 385 -43.79 -6.16 26.09
N LEU A 386 -44.26 -5.00 25.60
CA LEU A 386 -44.65 -3.72 26.25
C LEU A 386 -43.61 -2.79 26.92
N VAL A 387 -43.24 -1.76 26.14
CA VAL A 387 -43.47 -0.31 26.33
C VAL A 387 -43.65 0.24 27.76
N GLU A 388 -42.74 1.13 28.16
CA GLU A 388 -43.09 2.41 28.81
C GLU A 388 -41.99 3.45 28.55
N GLY A 389 -42.41 4.67 28.18
CA GLY A 389 -41.53 5.70 27.63
C GLY A 389 -40.99 6.69 28.66
N THR A 390 -39.95 7.42 28.27
CA THR A 390 -39.73 8.80 28.71
C THR A 390 -38.87 9.55 27.69
N HIS A 391 -39.39 10.68 27.24
CA HIS A 391 -38.82 11.57 26.23
C HIS A 391 -37.51 12.24 26.66
N ARG A 392 -36.56 12.44 25.73
CA ARG A 392 -35.86 13.72 25.50
C ARG A 392 -35.13 13.78 24.14
N SER A 393 -35.74 14.53 23.21
CA SER A 393 -35.17 15.45 22.19
C SER A 393 -33.95 15.05 21.33
N GLY A 394 -34.18 14.90 20.01
CA GLY A 394 -33.20 15.27 18.97
C GLY A 394 -33.28 14.49 17.64
N LEU A 395 -33.70 15.16 16.56
CA LEU A 395 -33.74 14.73 15.13
C LEU A 395 -34.76 13.64 14.76
N GLY A 396 -36.00 14.07 14.48
CA GLY A 396 -37.06 13.20 14.00
C GLY A 396 -37.07 13.00 12.47
N SER A 397 -37.15 11.74 12.06
CA SER A 397 -38.22 11.31 11.15
C SER A 397 -38.64 9.89 11.57
N PHE A 398 -39.94 9.61 11.57
CA PHE A 398 -40.45 8.25 11.73
C PHE A 398 -40.01 7.42 10.53
N GLN A 399 -39.00 6.56 10.70
CA GLN A 399 -38.67 5.54 9.72
C GLN A 399 -39.59 4.33 9.93
N ALA A 400 -40.87 4.50 9.57
CA ALA A 400 -41.68 3.34 9.20
C ALA A 400 -41.13 2.86 7.84
N ALA A 401 -40.35 1.78 7.86
CA ALA A 401 -39.97 1.11 6.63
C ALA A 401 -41.24 0.42 6.10
N ASP A 402 -41.80 0.96 5.02
CA ASP A 402 -42.65 0.17 4.14
C ASP A 402 -41.84 -1.07 3.74
N SER A 403 -42.34 -2.25 4.08
CA SER A 403 -41.67 -3.55 3.96
C SER A 403 -41.51 -4.03 2.50
N GLY A 404 -41.39 -3.10 1.56
CA GLY A 404 -41.16 -3.35 0.13
C GLY A 404 -39.71 -3.16 -0.32
N VAL A 405 -38.81 -2.59 0.49
CA VAL A 405 -37.38 -2.53 0.15
C VAL A 405 -36.72 -3.85 0.51
N THR A 406 -36.49 -4.69 -0.50
CA THR A 406 -35.78 -5.96 -0.35
C THR A 406 -34.36 -5.71 0.20
N GLU A 407 -34.09 -6.21 1.40
CA GLU A 407 -32.82 -6.16 2.13
C GLU A 407 -31.61 -6.42 1.22
N GLY A 408 -30.66 -5.49 1.03
CA GLY A 408 -29.54 -5.65 0.09
C GLY A 408 -29.73 -5.18 -1.36
N SER A 409 -30.89 -4.61 -1.73
CA SER A 409 -31.17 -4.15 -3.10
C SER A 409 -30.22 -3.04 -3.62
N PRO A 410 -29.69 -3.12 -4.86
CA PRO A 410 -28.85 -2.08 -5.46
C PRO A 410 -29.61 -0.83 -5.93
N ILE A 411 -30.96 -0.85 -5.88
CA ILE A 411 -31.81 0.26 -6.37
C ILE A 411 -31.46 1.62 -5.72
N PRO A 412 -31.28 1.73 -4.38
CA PRO A 412 -30.90 2.99 -3.76
C PRO A 412 -29.54 3.51 -4.24
N TRP A 413 -28.60 2.60 -4.52
CA TRP A 413 -27.28 2.94 -5.07
C TRP A 413 -27.41 3.56 -6.46
N PHE A 414 -28.14 2.92 -7.38
CA PHE A 414 -28.38 3.46 -8.72
C PHE A 414 -29.21 4.75 -8.70
N ARG A 415 -30.17 4.88 -7.76
CA ARG A 415 -30.91 6.14 -7.58
C ARG A 415 -29.96 7.29 -7.22
N ASN A 416 -28.99 7.06 -6.33
CA ASN A 416 -27.99 8.07 -5.98
C ASN A 416 -27.08 8.39 -7.17
N LEU A 417 -26.64 7.38 -7.92
CA LEU A 417 -25.88 7.58 -9.16
C LEU A 417 -26.63 8.53 -10.12
N THR A 418 -27.90 8.25 -10.41
CA THR A 418 -28.71 9.05 -11.33
C THR A 418 -28.96 10.47 -10.81
N SER A 419 -29.45 10.59 -9.57
CA SER A 419 -29.85 11.89 -9.00
C SER A 419 -28.68 12.81 -8.65
N LYS A 420 -27.48 12.26 -8.43
CA LYS A 420 -26.31 13.03 -8.00
C LYS A 420 -25.23 13.07 -9.07
N THR A 421 -24.66 11.91 -9.42
CA THR A 421 -23.50 11.84 -10.31
C THR A 421 -23.84 12.14 -11.76
N HIS A 422 -24.88 11.50 -12.30
CA HIS A 422 -25.34 11.80 -13.66
C HIS A 422 -25.83 13.24 -13.77
N ALA A 423 -26.56 13.74 -12.77
CA ALA A 423 -26.95 15.14 -12.73
C ALA A 423 -25.72 16.06 -12.79
N ALA A 424 -24.67 15.83 -11.99
CA ALA A 424 -23.47 16.68 -12.00
C ALA A 424 -22.66 16.60 -13.31
N ILE A 425 -22.52 15.40 -13.90
CA ILE A 425 -21.72 15.21 -15.12
C ILE A 425 -22.46 15.69 -16.37
N TYR A 426 -23.78 15.47 -16.45
CA TYR A 426 -24.54 15.66 -17.70
C TYR A 426 -25.43 16.91 -17.73
N SER A 427 -25.74 17.56 -16.60
CA SER A 427 -26.54 18.80 -16.58
C SER A 427 -25.87 19.99 -17.27
N SER A 428 -24.54 20.03 -17.28
CA SER A 428 -23.72 21.11 -17.84
C SER A 428 -23.34 20.90 -19.31
N ARG A 429 -23.85 19.85 -19.96
CA ARG A 429 -23.61 19.63 -21.39
C ARG A 429 -24.33 20.69 -22.22
N SER A 430 -23.57 21.66 -22.73
CA SER A 430 -24.03 22.48 -23.85
C SER A 430 -24.21 21.58 -25.07
N ALA A 431 -25.41 21.56 -25.66
CA ALA A 431 -25.75 20.77 -26.85
C ALA A 431 -24.91 21.13 -28.11
N LYS A 432 -23.99 22.09 -28.01
CA LYS A 432 -23.14 22.59 -29.11
C LYS A 432 -21.68 22.11 -29.06
N ASP A 433 -21.27 21.31 -28.07
CA ASP A 433 -19.87 20.90 -27.95
C ASP A 433 -19.54 19.68 -28.84
N ASN A 434 -19.28 19.95 -30.11
CA ASN A 434 -18.89 18.95 -31.12
C ASN A 434 -17.50 18.30 -30.87
N SER A 435 -16.80 18.67 -29.79
CA SER A 435 -15.46 18.18 -29.46
C SER A 435 -15.42 16.98 -28.48
N PHE A 436 -16.57 16.54 -27.97
CA PHE A 436 -16.65 15.51 -26.93
C PHE A 436 -16.12 14.14 -27.42
N LYS A 437 -15.04 13.66 -26.78
CA LYS A 437 -14.46 12.34 -27.03
C LYS A 437 -14.98 11.32 -26.01
N PRO A 438 -15.87 10.38 -26.39
CA PRO A 438 -16.39 9.38 -25.46
C PRO A 438 -15.28 8.47 -24.95
N VAL A 439 -15.43 8.00 -23.72
CA VAL A 439 -14.54 6.97 -23.14
C VAL A 439 -14.80 5.65 -23.84
N LYS A 440 -13.72 5.03 -24.33
CA LYS A 440 -13.77 3.75 -25.03
C LYS A 440 -13.45 2.62 -24.08
N ILE A 441 -14.30 1.60 -24.03
CA ILE A 441 -14.11 0.46 -23.14
C ILE A 441 -14.17 -0.84 -23.95
N ALA A 442 -13.16 -1.70 -23.79
CA ALA A 442 -13.23 -3.07 -24.28
C ALA A 442 -13.84 -3.99 -23.22
N VAL A 443 -14.82 -4.79 -23.61
CA VAL A 443 -15.47 -5.79 -22.75
C VAL A 443 -15.07 -7.16 -23.26
N LEU A 444 -14.21 -7.85 -22.52
CA LEU A 444 -13.79 -9.22 -22.83
C LEU A 444 -14.69 -10.18 -22.07
N ASP A 445 -15.56 -10.87 -22.80
CA ASP A 445 -16.58 -11.73 -22.19
C ASP A 445 -17.12 -12.75 -23.22
N THR A 446 -18.33 -13.29 -22.99
CA THR A 446 -18.99 -14.29 -23.83
C THR A 446 -19.61 -13.72 -25.12
N GLY A 447 -19.75 -12.40 -25.25
CA GLY A 447 -20.35 -11.74 -26.40
C GLY A 447 -21.47 -10.79 -25.99
N PHE A 448 -22.35 -10.43 -26.94
CA PHE A 448 -23.49 -9.55 -26.70
C PHE A 448 -24.67 -9.93 -27.59
N ALA A 449 -25.76 -10.45 -27.00
CA ALA A 449 -26.91 -11.03 -27.69
C ALA A 449 -27.72 -9.98 -28.47
N TYR A 450 -27.39 -9.76 -29.75
CA TYR A 450 -28.11 -8.82 -30.62
C TYR A 450 -28.53 -9.46 -31.95
N THR A 451 -28.79 -10.77 -31.95
CA THR A 451 -29.24 -11.52 -33.13
C THR A 451 -30.75 -11.74 -33.15
N GLU A 452 -31.34 -12.12 -32.02
CA GLU A 452 -32.76 -12.44 -31.89
C GLU A 452 -33.64 -11.18 -31.79
N GLU A 453 -34.87 -11.23 -32.31
CA GLU A 453 -35.78 -10.07 -32.31
C GLU A 453 -36.18 -9.61 -30.91
N HIS A 454 -36.34 -10.56 -29.97
CA HIS A 454 -36.61 -10.23 -28.58
C HIS A 454 -35.49 -9.38 -27.97
N ASP A 455 -34.23 -9.77 -28.19
CA ASP A 455 -33.06 -9.10 -27.62
C ASP A 455 -32.79 -7.77 -28.31
N LYS A 456 -33.01 -7.68 -29.63
CA LYS A 456 -32.97 -6.40 -30.35
C LYS A 456 -33.94 -5.39 -29.75
N LYS A 457 -35.14 -5.82 -29.34
CA LYS A 457 -36.15 -4.93 -28.74
C LYS A 457 -35.69 -4.40 -27.39
N SER A 458 -35.17 -5.24 -26.50
CA SER A 458 -34.70 -4.84 -25.17
C SER A 458 -33.39 -4.04 -25.21
N LEU A 459 -32.48 -4.36 -26.14
CA LEU A 459 -31.14 -3.79 -26.21
C LEU A 459 -30.97 -2.62 -27.18
N LYS A 460 -31.99 -2.31 -27.98
CA LYS A 460 -32.01 -1.15 -28.88
C LYS A 460 -31.48 0.15 -28.24
N PRO A 461 -31.80 0.49 -26.97
CA PRO A 461 -31.27 1.69 -26.33
C PRO A 461 -29.75 1.71 -26.17
N TYR A 462 -29.09 0.55 -26.16
CA TYR A 462 -27.64 0.41 -25.94
C TYR A 462 -26.84 0.29 -27.24
N MET A 463 -27.45 -0.25 -28.30
CA MET A 463 -26.74 -0.62 -29.53
C MET A 463 -25.91 0.51 -30.17
N HIS A 464 -26.41 1.74 -30.16
CA HIS A 464 -25.70 2.89 -30.76
C HIS A 464 -24.35 3.22 -30.08
N ARG A 465 -24.15 2.73 -28.85
CA ARG A 465 -22.90 2.87 -28.08
C ARG A 465 -21.94 1.70 -28.25
N ILE A 466 -22.36 0.63 -28.92
CA ILE A 466 -21.46 -0.49 -29.27
C ILE A 466 -20.85 -0.19 -30.63
N LYS A 467 -19.52 -0.09 -30.70
CA LYS A 467 -18.80 0.34 -31.90
C LYS A 467 -18.28 -0.81 -32.74
N LYS A 468 -17.88 -1.90 -32.10
CA LYS A 468 -17.36 -3.10 -32.75
C LYS A 468 -17.74 -4.35 -31.96
N PHE A 469 -17.94 -5.42 -32.70
CA PHE A 469 -18.01 -6.80 -32.22
C PHE A 469 -16.85 -7.54 -32.89
N ALA A 470 -16.10 -8.30 -32.11
CA ALA A 470 -15.05 -9.16 -32.63
C ALA A 470 -14.97 -10.44 -31.81
N SER A 471 -14.82 -11.58 -32.49
CA SER A 471 -14.49 -12.83 -31.81
C SER A 471 -12.99 -13.07 -31.89
N PHE A 472 -12.40 -13.45 -30.78
CA PHE A 472 -10.99 -13.81 -30.69
C PHE A 472 -10.81 -15.30 -30.45
N VAL A 473 -11.90 -16.05 -30.38
CA VAL A 473 -11.91 -17.51 -30.34
C VAL A 473 -11.46 -18.05 -31.69
N GLU A 474 -10.62 -19.08 -31.69
CA GLU A 474 -10.15 -19.73 -32.91
C GLU A 474 -11.33 -20.34 -33.69
N ASP A 475 -11.28 -20.27 -35.02
CA ASP A 475 -12.32 -20.74 -35.94
C ASP A 475 -13.72 -20.09 -35.81
N GLU A 476 -13.85 -19.01 -35.04
CA GLU A 476 -15.07 -18.20 -35.00
C GLU A 476 -14.97 -16.94 -35.88
N THR A 477 -16.11 -16.51 -36.43
CA THR A 477 -16.21 -15.21 -37.12
C THR A 477 -16.60 -14.10 -36.14
N ASP A 478 -16.34 -12.83 -36.50
CA ASP A 478 -16.76 -11.67 -35.70
C ASP A 478 -18.28 -11.60 -35.45
N LEU A 479 -19.10 -12.26 -36.29
CA LEU A 479 -20.54 -12.36 -36.09
C LEU A 479 -20.90 -13.17 -34.84
N GLU A 480 -20.06 -14.10 -34.41
CA GLU A 480 -20.28 -14.88 -33.19
C GLU A 480 -20.23 -14.01 -31.94
N ALA A 481 -19.52 -12.87 -31.96
CA ALA A 481 -19.51 -11.92 -30.86
C ALA A 481 -20.85 -11.17 -30.68
N MET A 482 -21.76 -11.23 -31.67
CA MET A 482 -23.13 -10.75 -31.55
C MET A 482 -24.09 -11.78 -30.94
N LYS A 483 -23.58 -12.97 -30.62
CA LYS A 483 -24.31 -13.98 -29.85
C LYS A 483 -23.80 -13.94 -28.42
N ASP A 484 -24.68 -14.29 -27.49
CA ASP A 484 -24.29 -14.52 -26.10
C ASP A 484 -25.23 -15.56 -25.48
N PRO A 485 -24.98 -16.86 -25.73
CA PRO A 485 -25.86 -17.91 -25.26
C PRO A 485 -25.92 -18.00 -23.72
N SER A 486 -24.92 -17.47 -23.02
CA SER A 486 -24.92 -17.40 -21.56
C SER A 486 -25.71 -16.21 -21.00
N GLY A 487 -25.87 -15.15 -21.79
CA GLY A 487 -26.37 -13.85 -21.35
C GLY A 487 -25.41 -13.05 -20.44
N HIS A 488 -24.25 -13.61 -20.07
CA HIS A 488 -23.31 -13.02 -19.11
C HIS A 488 -22.68 -11.73 -19.68
N GLY A 489 -22.01 -11.80 -20.82
CA GLY A 489 -21.36 -10.65 -21.46
C GLY A 489 -22.33 -9.52 -21.80
N THR A 490 -23.56 -9.87 -22.19
CA THR A 490 -24.62 -8.90 -22.45
C THR A 490 -25.03 -8.17 -21.16
N ALA A 491 -25.20 -8.91 -20.06
CA ALA A 491 -25.54 -8.33 -18.77
C ALA A 491 -24.39 -7.42 -18.25
N VAL A 492 -23.14 -7.85 -18.35
CA VAL A 492 -21.93 -7.07 -18.02
C VAL A 492 -21.90 -5.75 -18.81
N ALA A 493 -22.04 -5.81 -20.14
CA ALA A 493 -22.04 -4.63 -21.00
C ALA A 493 -23.16 -3.63 -20.63
N VAL A 494 -24.38 -4.13 -20.35
CA VAL A 494 -25.51 -3.28 -19.99
C VAL A 494 -25.31 -2.60 -18.63
N GLN A 495 -24.75 -3.28 -17.62
CA GLN A 495 -24.48 -2.62 -16.32
C GLN A 495 -23.51 -1.46 -16.49
N MET A 496 -22.45 -1.64 -17.27
CA MET A 496 -21.47 -0.60 -17.56
C MET A 496 -22.09 0.61 -18.26
N LEU A 497 -22.95 0.37 -19.26
CA LEU A 497 -23.68 1.40 -20.01
C LEU A 497 -24.79 2.10 -19.21
N LYS A 498 -25.25 1.51 -18.10
CA LYS A 498 -26.12 2.17 -17.11
C LYS A 498 -25.32 3.10 -16.20
N VAL A 499 -24.05 2.78 -15.93
CA VAL A 499 -23.19 3.60 -15.08
C VAL A 499 -22.63 4.80 -15.84
N SER A 500 -22.03 4.59 -17.02
CA SER A 500 -21.56 5.68 -17.88
C SER A 500 -22.49 5.83 -19.08
N LEU A 501 -23.19 6.97 -19.17
CA LEU A 501 -24.22 7.20 -20.19
C LEU A 501 -23.63 7.56 -21.56
N SER A 502 -22.37 7.96 -21.63
CA SER A 502 -21.70 8.38 -22.87
C SER A 502 -20.56 7.46 -23.33
N ALA A 503 -20.11 6.54 -22.47
CA ALA A 503 -19.09 5.57 -22.84
C ALA A 503 -19.54 4.71 -24.04
N VAL A 504 -18.55 4.29 -24.82
CA VAL A 504 -18.75 3.43 -25.99
C VAL A 504 -18.00 2.12 -25.81
N LEU A 505 -18.61 1.01 -26.20
CA LEU A 505 -18.09 -0.33 -25.97
C LEU A 505 -17.55 -0.97 -27.25
N TYR A 506 -16.53 -1.79 -27.06
CA TYR A 506 -15.99 -2.73 -28.03
C TYR A 506 -16.12 -4.12 -27.43
N ILE A 507 -16.95 -4.97 -28.03
CA ILE A 507 -17.26 -6.30 -27.51
C ILE A 507 -16.24 -7.30 -28.06
N CYS A 508 -15.48 -7.93 -27.16
CA CYS A 508 -14.54 -9.00 -27.46
C CYS A 508 -15.11 -10.31 -26.93
N ARG A 509 -15.52 -11.20 -27.83
CA ARG A 509 -15.84 -12.57 -27.45
C ARG A 509 -14.55 -13.36 -27.27
N VAL A 510 -14.35 -13.88 -26.06
CA VAL A 510 -13.14 -14.62 -25.66
C VAL A 510 -13.45 -15.94 -24.96
N ALA A 511 -14.74 -16.25 -24.74
CA ALA A 511 -15.16 -17.43 -24.02
C ALA A 511 -15.59 -18.57 -24.96
N THR A 512 -15.09 -19.78 -24.68
CA THR A 512 -15.32 -21.00 -25.46
C THR A 512 -16.01 -22.07 -24.63
N SER A 513 -16.72 -23.00 -25.27
CA SER A 513 -17.28 -24.16 -24.57
C SER A 513 -16.18 -25.12 -24.15
N SER A 514 -16.34 -25.77 -22.99
CA SER A 514 -15.37 -26.76 -22.52
C SER A 514 -15.20 -27.92 -23.50
N LYS A 515 -13.96 -28.40 -23.66
CA LYS A 515 -13.61 -29.60 -24.43
C LYS A 515 -14.18 -30.88 -23.81
N ASP A 516 -14.58 -30.82 -22.54
CA ASP A 516 -15.11 -31.96 -21.77
C ASP A 516 -16.62 -32.21 -22.02
N GLY A 517 -17.23 -31.47 -22.95
CA GLY A 517 -18.65 -31.62 -23.29
C GLY A 517 -19.62 -30.93 -22.33
N SER A 518 -19.12 -30.18 -21.32
CA SER A 518 -19.97 -29.30 -20.51
C SER A 518 -20.41 -28.08 -21.32
N ARG A 519 -21.65 -27.61 -21.10
CA ARG A 519 -22.21 -26.41 -21.76
C ARG A 519 -21.70 -25.09 -21.16
N GLU A 520 -20.79 -25.14 -20.19
CA GLU A 520 -20.22 -23.97 -19.54
C GLU A 520 -19.16 -23.30 -20.43
N LEU A 521 -19.21 -21.96 -20.48
CA LEU A 521 -18.25 -21.15 -21.22
C LEU A 521 -17.09 -20.75 -20.30
N PHE A 522 -15.86 -20.92 -20.79
CA PHE A 522 -14.63 -20.54 -20.09
C PHE A 522 -13.83 -19.55 -20.94
N PRO A 523 -13.18 -18.54 -20.31
CA PRO A 523 -12.33 -17.61 -21.04
C PRO A 523 -11.08 -18.33 -21.56
N ASP A 524 -10.88 -18.29 -22.88
CA ASP A 524 -9.72 -18.83 -23.58
C ASP A 524 -8.55 -17.86 -23.46
N LYS A 525 -7.40 -18.33 -22.98
CA LYS A 525 -6.28 -17.45 -22.59
C LYS A 525 -5.63 -16.80 -23.81
N GLU A 526 -5.50 -17.55 -24.90
CA GLU A 526 -4.96 -17.11 -26.17
C GLU A 526 -5.88 -16.07 -26.82
N ALA A 527 -7.21 -16.28 -26.78
CA ALA A 527 -8.21 -15.31 -27.19
C ALA A 527 -8.15 -14.03 -26.35
N VAL A 528 -8.03 -14.15 -25.02
CA VAL A 528 -7.88 -13.01 -24.11
C VAL A 528 -6.62 -12.22 -24.42
N GLU A 529 -5.48 -12.88 -24.64
CA GLU A 529 -4.24 -12.20 -25.04
C GLU A 529 -4.46 -11.38 -26.33
N ARG A 530 -4.98 -12.00 -27.38
CA ARG A 530 -5.23 -11.34 -28.68
C ARG A 530 -6.19 -10.16 -28.52
N ALA A 531 -7.26 -10.34 -27.73
CA ALA A 531 -8.26 -9.32 -27.47
C ALA A 531 -7.68 -8.11 -26.74
N ILE A 532 -6.87 -8.31 -25.69
CA ILE A 532 -6.20 -7.22 -24.96
C ILE A 532 -5.29 -6.44 -25.93
N ARG A 533 -4.45 -7.14 -26.71
CA ARG A 533 -3.54 -6.50 -27.67
C ARG A 533 -4.29 -5.68 -28.71
N LYS A 534 -5.38 -6.22 -29.28
CA LYS A 534 -6.22 -5.53 -30.28
C LYS A 534 -6.91 -4.30 -29.70
N ALA A 535 -7.46 -4.42 -28.49
CA ALA A 535 -8.16 -3.34 -27.81
C ALA A 535 -7.23 -2.17 -27.49
N VAL A 536 -6.04 -2.47 -26.97
CA VAL A 536 -5.07 -1.48 -26.49
C VAL A 536 -4.33 -0.81 -27.65
N ALA A 537 -3.97 -1.54 -28.69
CA ALA A 537 -3.16 -1.00 -29.79
C ALA A 537 -3.81 0.25 -30.40
N GLU A 538 -2.97 1.19 -30.82
CA GLU A 538 -3.43 2.45 -31.42
C GLU A 538 -4.19 2.19 -32.74
N PRO A 539 -5.18 3.03 -33.09
CA PRO A 539 -5.92 2.89 -34.35
C PRO A 539 -5.04 2.85 -35.59
N GLU A 540 -3.94 3.61 -35.60
CA GLU A 540 -2.97 3.65 -36.71
C GLU A 540 -2.26 2.30 -36.92
N LYS A 541 -2.12 1.51 -35.86
CA LYS A 541 -1.55 0.14 -35.88
C LYS A 541 -2.64 -0.93 -36.01
N GLY A 542 -3.86 -0.53 -36.39
CA GLY A 542 -5.00 -1.41 -36.57
C GLY A 542 -5.68 -1.85 -35.28
N GLY A 543 -5.38 -1.23 -34.13
CA GLY A 543 -6.09 -1.47 -32.87
C GLY A 543 -7.29 -0.55 -32.66
N TRP A 544 -7.84 -0.52 -31.45
CA TRP A 544 -9.00 0.34 -31.11
C TRP A 544 -8.64 1.56 -30.26
N GLY A 545 -7.48 1.52 -29.59
CA GLY A 545 -7.01 2.52 -28.64
C GLY A 545 -8.05 2.79 -27.57
N VAL A 546 -8.47 1.75 -26.84
CA VAL A 546 -9.43 1.87 -25.74
C VAL A 546 -8.78 2.51 -24.50
N ASP A 547 -9.60 3.10 -23.64
CA ASP A 547 -9.16 3.72 -22.39
C ASP A 547 -9.22 2.73 -21.21
N ILE A 548 -10.16 1.79 -21.27
CA ILE A 548 -10.44 0.82 -20.22
C ILE A 548 -10.62 -0.57 -20.84
N VAL A 549 -10.13 -1.60 -20.16
CA VAL A 549 -10.43 -3.02 -20.44
C VAL A 549 -11.12 -3.63 -19.21
N ASN A 550 -12.30 -4.19 -19.42
CA ASN A 550 -13.04 -4.93 -18.40
C ASN A 550 -12.89 -6.43 -18.62
N MET A 551 -12.47 -7.14 -17.58
CA MET A 551 -12.28 -8.61 -17.55
C MET A 551 -13.12 -9.20 -16.43
N SER A 552 -14.40 -9.46 -16.71
CA SER A 552 -15.37 -10.00 -15.74
C SER A 552 -15.27 -11.53 -15.60
N PHE A 553 -14.05 -12.04 -15.51
CA PHE A 553 -13.72 -13.46 -15.41
C PHE A 553 -12.37 -13.66 -14.70
N GLY A 554 -12.05 -14.92 -14.38
CA GLY A 554 -10.68 -15.24 -13.95
C GLY A 554 -10.37 -16.73 -13.89
N TRP A 555 -9.08 -17.03 -13.74
CA TRP A 555 -8.51 -18.35 -13.59
C TRP A 555 -7.80 -18.50 -12.24
N ALA A 556 -7.73 -19.73 -11.73
CA ALA A 556 -7.02 -20.03 -10.49
C ALA A 556 -5.50 -19.78 -10.61
N PHE A 557 -4.93 -20.04 -11.78
CA PHE A 557 -3.48 -20.02 -12.04
C PHE A 557 -3.10 -18.91 -13.05
N ASP A 558 -1.89 -18.38 -12.87
CA ASP A 558 -1.23 -17.45 -13.81
C ASP A 558 -0.13 -18.23 -14.53
N ASP A 559 -0.54 -19.06 -15.47
CA ASP A 559 0.26 -20.05 -16.19
C ASP A 559 0.39 -19.71 -17.69
N HIS A 560 -0.01 -18.50 -18.11
CA HIS A 560 0.04 -18.07 -19.50
C HIS A 560 0.75 -16.72 -19.65
N ASP A 561 2.03 -16.77 -20.04
CA ASP A 561 2.89 -15.58 -20.17
C ASP A 561 2.36 -14.56 -21.19
N GLY A 562 1.68 -15.01 -22.24
CA GLY A 562 1.05 -14.14 -23.23
C GLY A 562 0.02 -13.16 -22.65
N VAL A 563 -0.92 -13.64 -21.84
CA VAL A 563 -1.88 -12.79 -21.09
C VAL A 563 -1.15 -11.84 -20.15
N ARG A 564 -0.14 -12.32 -19.40
CA ARG A 564 0.68 -11.49 -18.51
C ARG A 564 1.36 -10.36 -19.26
N ASN A 565 1.94 -10.66 -20.42
CA ASN A 565 2.61 -9.68 -21.27
C ASN A 565 1.64 -8.69 -21.90
N ALA A 566 0.42 -9.13 -22.26
CA ALA A 566 -0.62 -8.26 -22.79
C ALA A 566 -1.16 -7.29 -21.73
N ILE A 567 -1.34 -7.75 -20.48
CA ILE A 567 -1.72 -6.90 -19.34
C ILE A 567 -0.64 -5.84 -19.08
N ARG A 568 0.64 -6.24 -19.03
CA ARG A 568 1.77 -5.29 -18.89
C ARG A 568 1.81 -4.28 -20.05
N PHE A 569 1.54 -4.74 -21.27
CA PHE A 569 1.47 -3.88 -22.45
C PHE A 569 0.34 -2.85 -22.33
N ALA A 570 -0.87 -3.27 -21.94
CA ALA A 570 -2.01 -2.38 -21.69
C ALA A 570 -1.65 -1.28 -20.68
N ARG A 571 -1.02 -1.68 -19.56
CA ARG A 571 -0.62 -0.73 -18.52
C ARG A 571 0.40 0.30 -19.00
N ARG A 572 1.38 -0.11 -19.83
CA ARG A 572 2.37 0.80 -20.43
C ARG A 572 1.75 1.80 -21.42
N GLN A 573 0.63 1.44 -22.03
CA GLN A 573 -0.12 2.35 -22.93
C GLN A 573 -1.08 3.27 -22.16
N GLY A 574 -1.10 3.21 -20.83
CA GLY A 574 -2.00 4.03 -20.00
C GLY A 574 -3.45 3.58 -20.01
N VAL A 575 -3.70 2.30 -20.32
CA VAL A 575 -5.04 1.70 -20.33
C VAL A 575 -5.34 1.09 -18.96
N HIS A 576 -6.48 1.45 -18.39
CA HIS A 576 -6.91 0.93 -17.08
C HIS A 576 -7.57 -0.43 -17.22
N MET A 577 -7.19 -1.38 -16.37
CA MET A 577 -7.73 -2.74 -16.38
C MET A 577 -8.48 -3.02 -15.08
N PHE A 578 -9.71 -3.50 -15.22
CA PHE A 578 -10.56 -3.94 -14.11
C PHE A 578 -10.86 -5.42 -14.26
N ALA A 579 -10.73 -6.18 -13.17
CA ALA A 579 -11.11 -7.59 -13.18
C ALA A 579 -11.79 -8.04 -11.89
N SER A 580 -12.78 -8.91 -12.06
CA SER A 580 -13.53 -9.52 -10.95
C SER A 580 -12.68 -10.48 -10.14
N THR A 581 -12.84 -10.49 -8.82
CA THR A 581 -12.00 -11.27 -7.90
C THR A 581 -12.34 -12.75 -7.86
N SER A 582 -13.44 -13.12 -7.22
CA SER A 582 -13.94 -14.48 -7.08
C SER A 582 -15.39 -14.45 -6.61
N ASN A 583 -16.13 -15.54 -6.86
CA ASN A 583 -17.46 -15.79 -6.32
C ASN A 583 -17.51 -17.04 -5.41
N ASP A 584 -16.35 -17.60 -5.07
CA ASP A 584 -16.28 -18.87 -4.33
C ASP A 584 -16.04 -18.67 -2.82
N GLY A 585 -15.96 -17.42 -2.35
CA GLY A 585 -15.65 -17.11 -0.97
C GLY A 585 -14.34 -17.78 -0.50
N LEU A 586 -14.38 -18.42 0.67
CA LEU A 586 -13.25 -19.20 1.23
C LEU A 586 -13.07 -20.59 0.59
N LEU A 587 -13.99 -21.00 -0.30
CA LEU A 587 -13.88 -22.25 -1.05
C LEU A 587 -13.16 -22.04 -2.40
N GLY A 588 -12.71 -20.83 -2.66
CA GLY A 588 -12.00 -20.47 -3.88
C GLY A 588 -10.63 -21.15 -4.00
N PRO A 589 -9.97 -20.99 -5.17
CA PRO A 589 -8.64 -21.53 -5.40
C PRO A 589 -7.63 -21.03 -4.35
N PRO A 590 -6.47 -21.70 -4.18
CA PRO A 590 -5.54 -21.52 -3.04
C PRO A 590 -5.03 -20.10 -2.71
N ASN A 591 -5.39 -19.09 -3.52
CA ASN A 591 -5.01 -17.69 -3.37
C ASN A 591 -6.21 -16.73 -3.15
N ASP A 592 -7.43 -17.24 -2.98
CA ASP A 592 -8.73 -16.55 -2.78
C ASP A 592 -9.17 -15.55 -3.89
N ILE A 593 -8.24 -15.04 -4.70
CA ILE A 593 -8.46 -14.09 -5.80
C ILE A 593 -7.95 -14.69 -7.12
N LEU A 594 -8.79 -14.66 -8.14
CA LEU A 594 -8.47 -15.17 -9.48
C LEU A 594 -7.51 -14.24 -10.23
N TYR A 595 -6.79 -14.81 -11.18
CA TYR A 595 -6.06 -14.07 -12.21
C TYR A 595 -7.01 -13.75 -13.36
N PRO A 596 -7.09 -12.53 -13.92
CA PRO A 596 -6.08 -11.46 -13.83
C PRO A 596 -6.26 -10.48 -12.67
N SER A 597 -7.32 -10.59 -11.86
CA SER A 597 -7.61 -9.64 -10.76
C SER A 597 -6.46 -9.48 -9.76
N ARG A 598 -5.70 -10.54 -9.48
CA ARG A 598 -4.50 -10.45 -8.61
C ARG A 598 -3.26 -9.81 -9.27
N ALA A 599 -3.21 -9.65 -10.59
CA ALA A 599 -2.06 -9.09 -11.31
C ALA A 599 -1.78 -7.64 -10.85
N PRO A 600 -0.52 -7.21 -10.62
CA PRO A 600 -0.20 -5.89 -10.06
C PRO A 600 -0.71 -4.71 -10.89
N GLU A 601 -0.85 -4.91 -12.19
CA GLU A 601 -1.29 -3.91 -13.16
C GLU A 601 -2.83 -3.80 -13.27
N VAL A 602 -3.59 -4.58 -12.51
CA VAL A 602 -5.06 -4.68 -12.59
C VAL A 602 -5.70 -4.19 -11.29
N ILE A 603 -6.83 -3.49 -11.43
CA ILE A 603 -7.69 -3.06 -10.32
C ILE A 603 -8.68 -4.18 -10.01
N ALA A 604 -8.62 -4.69 -8.79
CA ALA A 604 -9.40 -5.85 -8.36
C ALA A 604 -10.77 -5.43 -7.82
N ILE A 605 -11.85 -6.05 -8.29
CA ILE A 605 -13.22 -5.68 -7.90
C ILE A 605 -13.99 -6.85 -7.28
N ASP A 606 -14.45 -6.63 -6.05
CA ASP A 606 -15.33 -7.53 -5.32
C ASP A 606 -16.81 -7.19 -5.51
N ALA A 607 -17.66 -8.21 -5.37
CA ALA A 607 -19.10 -8.01 -5.20
C ALA A 607 -19.45 -7.61 -3.77
N ALA A 608 -20.33 -6.62 -3.66
CA ALA A 608 -21.06 -6.26 -2.46
C ALA A 608 -22.55 -6.07 -2.80
N ASP A 609 -23.40 -6.00 -1.79
CA ASP A 609 -24.81 -5.65 -1.98
C ASP A 609 -25.01 -4.13 -2.21
N GLY A 610 -26.26 -3.71 -2.37
CA GLY A 610 -26.59 -2.29 -2.58
C GLY A 610 -26.26 -1.35 -1.41
N PHE A 611 -25.96 -1.89 -0.23
CA PHE A 611 -25.62 -1.16 0.99
C PHE A 611 -24.13 -1.30 1.36
N GLY A 612 -23.34 -1.92 0.49
CA GLY A 612 -21.91 -2.13 0.68
C GLY A 612 -21.56 -3.27 1.63
N GLU A 613 -22.51 -4.14 1.96
CA GLU A 613 -22.24 -5.36 2.73
C GLU A 613 -21.67 -6.46 1.84
N TYR A 614 -20.82 -7.30 2.42
CA TYR A 614 -20.22 -8.42 1.70
C TYR A 614 -21.25 -9.50 1.41
N THR A 615 -20.97 -10.25 0.35
CA THR A 615 -21.67 -11.50 0.07
C THR A 615 -20.89 -12.65 0.67
N ARG A 616 -21.54 -13.77 0.97
CA ARG A 616 -20.83 -14.99 1.44
C ARG A 616 -19.79 -15.50 0.43
N THR A 617 -19.94 -15.10 -0.82
CA THR A 617 -19.13 -15.49 -1.97
C THR A 617 -17.97 -14.51 -2.24
N THR A 618 -17.87 -13.39 -1.51
CA THR A 618 -16.80 -12.42 -1.64
C THR A 618 -15.47 -13.01 -1.13
N ALA A 619 -14.38 -12.79 -1.86
CA ALA A 619 -13.05 -13.28 -1.48
C ALA A 619 -12.56 -12.68 -0.14
N SER A 620 -11.72 -13.44 0.59
CA SER A 620 -11.22 -13.08 1.92
C SER A 620 -10.63 -11.67 2.00
N SER A 621 -11.03 -10.89 3.02
CA SER A 621 -10.49 -9.56 3.32
C SER A 621 -9.01 -9.56 3.71
N VAL A 622 -8.53 -10.71 4.20
CA VAL A 622 -7.15 -10.89 4.69
C VAL A 622 -6.17 -11.18 3.54
N SER A 623 -6.67 -11.35 2.31
CA SER A 623 -5.81 -11.58 1.15
C SER A 623 -4.88 -10.39 0.93
N SER A 624 -3.57 -10.67 0.90
CA SER A 624 -2.54 -9.66 0.62
C SER A 624 -2.53 -9.23 -0.85
N TYR A 625 -3.20 -9.98 -1.73
CA TYR A 625 -3.30 -9.67 -3.16
C TYR A 625 -4.29 -8.51 -3.39
N GLY A 626 -3.89 -7.54 -4.21
CA GLY A 626 -4.71 -6.35 -4.46
C GLY A 626 -4.73 -5.33 -3.31
N SER A 627 -3.88 -5.47 -2.28
CA SER A 627 -3.77 -4.47 -1.20
C SER A 627 -3.49 -3.08 -1.78
N GLY A 628 -4.33 -2.10 -1.42
CA GLY A 628 -4.28 -0.73 -1.95
C GLY A 628 -4.86 -0.52 -3.35
N ARG A 629 -5.41 -1.56 -4.01
CA ARG A 629 -5.98 -1.48 -5.37
C ARG A 629 -7.18 -2.41 -5.57
N ARG A 630 -7.84 -2.73 -4.46
CA ARG A 630 -9.00 -3.62 -4.37
C ARG A 630 -10.19 -2.80 -3.87
N PHE A 631 -11.28 -2.86 -4.62
CA PHE A 631 -12.51 -2.11 -4.35
C PHE A 631 -13.71 -3.04 -4.45
N SER A 632 -14.85 -2.58 -3.95
CA SER A 632 -16.12 -3.28 -4.12
C SER A 632 -17.17 -2.37 -4.75
N ALA A 633 -18.09 -3.00 -5.47
CA ALA A 633 -19.24 -2.33 -6.09
C ALA A 633 -20.48 -3.23 -5.98
N PRO A 634 -21.70 -2.68 -6.19
CA PRO A 634 -22.90 -3.50 -6.21
C PRO A 634 -22.76 -4.65 -7.21
N GLY A 635 -22.86 -5.88 -6.73
CA GLY A 635 -22.71 -7.10 -7.53
C GLY A 635 -23.87 -8.07 -7.35
N THR A 636 -24.84 -7.79 -6.48
CA THR A 636 -25.98 -8.68 -6.21
C THR A 636 -27.32 -8.04 -6.54
N ARG A 637 -28.29 -8.89 -6.84
CA ARG A 637 -29.69 -8.56 -7.13
C ARG A 637 -29.82 -7.57 -8.26
N LEU A 638 -28.95 -7.70 -9.25
CA LEU A 638 -28.97 -6.89 -10.45
C LEU A 638 -29.96 -7.47 -11.45
N THR A 639 -30.86 -6.64 -11.97
CA THR A 639 -31.85 -7.11 -12.95
C THR A 639 -31.21 -7.40 -14.29
N SER A 640 -31.45 -8.60 -14.79
CA SER A 640 -31.14 -9.06 -16.14
C SER A 640 -31.80 -8.15 -17.18
N PRO A 641 -31.08 -7.75 -18.26
CA PRO A 641 -31.68 -6.96 -19.33
C PRO A 641 -32.72 -7.74 -20.15
N HIS A 642 -32.73 -9.08 -20.11
CA HIS A 642 -33.54 -9.94 -21.00
C HIS A 642 -34.61 -10.74 -20.29
N SER A 643 -34.36 -11.14 -19.05
CA SER A 643 -35.17 -12.20 -18.41
C SER A 643 -35.80 -11.79 -17.09
N ALA A 644 -35.67 -10.51 -16.68
CA ALA A 644 -36.04 -10.01 -15.35
C ALA A 644 -35.43 -10.80 -14.15
N ALA A 645 -34.59 -11.81 -14.43
CA ALA A 645 -33.86 -12.58 -13.45
C ALA A 645 -32.88 -11.69 -12.68
N LEU A 646 -32.61 -12.07 -11.43
CA LEU A 646 -31.60 -11.41 -10.62
C LEU A 646 -30.25 -12.08 -10.84
N PHE A 647 -29.22 -11.27 -11.06
CA PHE A 647 -27.85 -11.68 -11.22
C PHE A 647 -27.00 -11.25 -10.04
N ASP A 648 -26.18 -12.21 -9.57
CA ASP A 648 -25.23 -12.05 -8.49
C ASP A 648 -23.84 -12.43 -9.00
N GLY A 649 -22.82 -11.62 -8.69
CA GLY A 649 -21.44 -11.93 -9.02
C GLY A 649 -20.51 -10.72 -9.07
N SER A 650 -19.24 -10.95 -8.77
CA SER A 650 -18.15 -9.97 -8.89
C SER A 650 -17.97 -9.49 -10.34
N SER A 651 -18.38 -10.28 -11.32
CA SER A 651 -18.44 -9.90 -12.75
C SER A 651 -19.22 -8.61 -12.99
N PHE A 652 -20.36 -8.43 -12.32
CA PHE A 652 -21.21 -7.25 -12.50
C PHE A 652 -20.72 -6.06 -11.70
N ALA A 653 -20.17 -6.31 -10.50
CA ALA A 653 -19.50 -5.29 -9.71
C ALA A 653 -18.29 -4.72 -10.48
N CYS A 654 -17.51 -5.57 -11.15
CA CYS A 654 -16.42 -5.18 -12.03
C CYS A 654 -16.90 -4.27 -13.16
N ALA A 655 -18.00 -4.62 -13.82
CA ALA A 655 -18.60 -3.80 -14.87
C ALA A 655 -19.01 -2.40 -14.36
N ILE A 656 -19.60 -2.35 -13.16
CA ILE A 656 -20.01 -1.10 -12.51
C ILE A 656 -18.77 -0.26 -12.16
N ALA A 657 -17.74 -0.85 -11.57
CA ALA A 657 -16.50 -0.16 -11.22
C ALA A 657 -15.76 0.38 -12.46
N ALA A 658 -15.67 -0.41 -13.53
CA ALA A 658 -15.13 0.04 -14.81
C ALA A 658 -15.95 1.22 -15.38
N GLY A 659 -17.28 1.18 -15.24
CA GLY A 659 -18.16 2.30 -15.57
C GLY A 659 -17.89 3.55 -14.73
N ILE A 660 -17.57 3.40 -13.44
CA ILE A 660 -17.17 4.52 -12.57
C ILE A 660 -15.82 5.09 -13.01
N GLY A 661 -14.84 4.25 -13.34
CA GLY A 661 -13.58 4.69 -13.93
C GLY A 661 -13.79 5.48 -15.22
N ALA A 662 -14.75 5.06 -16.05
CA ALA A 662 -15.15 5.82 -17.24
C ALA A 662 -15.77 7.19 -16.90
N LEU A 663 -16.56 7.31 -15.83
CA LEU A 663 -17.09 8.59 -15.37
C LEU A 663 -15.98 9.56 -14.92
N VAL A 664 -14.92 9.05 -14.28
CA VAL A 664 -13.74 9.86 -13.91
C VAL A 664 -13.06 10.43 -15.15
N LEU A 665 -12.74 9.57 -16.13
CA LEU A 665 -12.13 10.00 -17.39
C LEU A 665 -13.05 10.95 -18.18
N GLU A 666 -14.35 10.67 -18.21
CA GLU A 666 -15.34 11.53 -18.85
C GLU A 666 -15.39 12.92 -18.20
N PHE A 667 -15.41 12.99 -16.87
CA PHE A 667 -15.43 14.27 -16.16
C PHE A 667 -14.18 15.10 -16.49
N ALA A 668 -13.00 14.46 -16.53
CA ALA A 668 -11.74 15.11 -16.86
C ALA A 668 -11.66 15.58 -18.31
N ARG A 669 -12.38 14.95 -19.24
CA ARG A 669 -12.46 15.35 -20.67
C ARG A 669 -13.42 16.51 -20.92
N GLN A 670 -14.02 17.06 -19.88
CA GLN A 670 -14.93 18.21 -19.95
C GLN A 670 -14.31 19.41 -19.23
N SER A 671 -14.83 20.61 -19.51
CA SER A 671 -14.44 21.82 -18.79
C SER A 671 -14.59 21.68 -17.26
N PRO A 672 -13.67 22.21 -16.45
CA PRO A 672 -12.47 22.97 -16.84
C PRO A 672 -11.24 22.09 -17.13
N LEU A 673 -11.25 20.82 -16.73
CA LEU A 673 -10.08 19.93 -16.78
C LEU A 673 -9.64 19.53 -18.19
N GLN A 674 -10.53 19.63 -19.19
CA GLN A 674 -10.19 19.31 -20.59
C GLN A 674 -9.03 20.14 -21.13
N ALA A 675 -8.82 21.35 -20.58
CA ALA A 675 -7.75 22.26 -21.00
C ALA A 675 -6.38 21.87 -20.43
N SER A 676 -6.34 21.03 -19.39
CA SER A 676 -5.09 20.67 -18.71
C SER A 676 -4.49 19.39 -19.27
N THR A 677 -3.38 19.53 -20.01
CA THR A 677 -2.66 18.37 -20.57
C THR A 677 -1.99 17.54 -19.49
N THR A 678 -1.53 18.19 -18.42
CA THR A 678 -0.90 17.53 -17.27
C THR A 678 -1.89 16.62 -16.52
N VAL A 679 -3.13 17.05 -16.36
CA VAL A 679 -4.22 16.23 -15.79
C VAL A 679 -4.55 15.05 -16.69
N GLN A 680 -4.71 15.26 -18.01
CA GLN A 680 -5.00 14.15 -18.94
C GLN A 680 -3.90 13.08 -18.94
N ASN A 681 -2.64 13.48 -18.88
CA ASN A 681 -1.51 12.55 -18.85
C ASN A 681 -1.42 11.83 -17.51
N SER A 682 -1.63 12.53 -16.39
CA SER A 682 -1.61 11.91 -15.05
C SER A 682 -2.71 10.86 -14.89
N LEU A 683 -3.90 11.10 -15.44
CA LEU A 683 -5.02 10.15 -15.40
C LEU A 683 -4.81 8.87 -16.21
N LYS A 684 -3.77 8.77 -17.03
CA LYS A 684 -3.35 7.50 -17.68
C LYS A 684 -2.64 6.58 -16.70
N GLU A 685 -2.13 7.11 -15.59
CA GLU A 685 -1.45 6.31 -14.58
C GLU A 685 -2.44 5.59 -13.66
N MET A 686 -2.23 4.30 -13.44
CA MET A 686 -3.11 3.49 -12.59
C MET A 686 -3.13 3.98 -11.14
N SER A 687 -2.02 4.52 -10.62
CA SER A 687 -1.98 5.12 -9.28
C SER A 687 -2.94 6.30 -9.14
N ALA A 688 -3.11 7.10 -10.19
CA ALA A 688 -4.09 8.18 -10.25
C ALA A 688 -5.51 7.64 -10.11
N MET A 689 -5.84 6.63 -10.92
CA MET A 689 -7.17 6.00 -10.90
C MET A 689 -7.46 5.37 -9.54
N ILE A 690 -6.48 4.68 -8.94
CA ILE A 690 -6.60 4.11 -7.60
C ILE A 690 -6.88 5.21 -6.58
N ALA A 691 -6.08 6.28 -6.51
CA ALA A 691 -6.27 7.36 -5.54
C ALA A 691 -7.66 8.01 -5.66
N ILE A 692 -8.13 8.22 -6.89
CA ILE A 692 -9.46 8.78 -7.15
C ILE A 692 -10.57 7.80 -6.72
N LEU A 693 -10.44 6.51 -7.04
CA LEU A 693 -11.41 5.49 -6.61
C LEU A 693 -11.43 5.33 -5.09
N GLU A 694 -10.27 5.43 -4.42
CA GLU A 694 -10.18 5.46 -2.95
C GLU A 694 -10.94 6.66 -2.40
N ARG A 695 -10.74 7.84 -3.00
CA ARG A 695 -11.47 9.06 -2.61
C ARG A 695 -12.98 8.95 -2.81
N MET A 696 -13.39 8.13 -3.77
CA MET A 696 -14.79 7.82 -4.09
C MET A 696 -15.34 6.62 -3.31
N SER A 697 -14.56 6.04 -2.38
CA SER A 697 -14.95 4.85 -1.64
C SER A 697 -15.30 5.15 -0.18
N ALA A 698 -16.07 4.26 0.44
CA ALA A 698 -16.28 4.23 1.87
C ALA A 698 -16.00 2.83 2.42
N GLU A 699 -15.43 2.77 3.62
CA GLU A 699 -15.15 1.53 4.32
C GLU A 699 -16.28 1.20 5.30
N LYS A 700 -16.70 -0.07 5.31
CA LYS A 700 -17.74 -0.57 6.22
C LYS A 700 -17.31 -1.93 6.81
N GLY A 701 -17.63 -2.15 8.08
CA GLY A 701 -17.34 -3.40 8.79
C GLY A 701 -15.87 -3.57 9.23
N PRO A 702 -15.57 -4.67 9.93
CA PRO A 702 -14.23 -4.92 10.49
C PRO A 702 -13.15 -5.12 9.42
N ASP A 703 -13.55 -5.52 8.22
CA ASP A 703 -12.68 -5.86 7.10
C ASP A 703 -12.28 -4.67 6.21
N ARG A 704 -12.90 -3.50 6.41
CA ARG A 704 -12.54 -2.23 5.74
C ARG A 704 -12.46 -2.30 4.21
N PHE A 705 -13.41 -2.98 3.57
CA PHE A 705 -13.51 -2.99 2.11
C PHE A 705 -13.90 -1.62 1.55
N LYS A 706 -13.28 -1.22 0.45
CA LYS A 706 -13.49 0.08 -0.20
C LYS A 706 -14.67 0.05 -1.17
N PHE A 707 -15.87 0.31 -0.67
CA PHE A 707 -17.10 0.30 -1.47
C PHE A 707 -17.29 1.61 -2.24
N LEU A 708 -17.45 1.51 -3.56
CA LEU A 708 -17.48 2.67 -4.46
C LEU A 708 -18.82 3.41 -4.41
N LEU A 709 -18.73 4.72 -4.18
CA LEU A 709 -19.82 5.67 -4.04
C LEU A 709 -19.51 6.92 -4.86
N PRO A 710 -19.73 6.92 -6.19
CA PRO A 710 -19.18 7.94 -7.08
C PRO A 710 -19.62 9.38 -6.75
N TRP A 711 -20.81 9.55 -6.18
CA TRP A 711 -21.35 10.85 -5.76
C TRP A 711 -20.63 11.49 -4.56
N THR A 712 -19.71 10.77 -3.90
CA THR A 712 -18.88 11.36 -2.83
C THR A 712 -17.84 12.35 -3.37
N LEU A 713 -17.46 12.20 -4.64
CA LEU A 713 -16.60 13.13 -5.38
C LEU A 713 -17.35 13.76 -6.57
N LEU A 714 -17.85 12.92 -7.48
CA LEU A 714 -18.53 13.33 -8.70
C LEU A 714 -20.04 13.53 -8.45
N GLY A 715 -20.45 14.50 -7.62
CA GLY A 715 -21.88 14.81 -7.51
C GLY A 715 -22.39 15.31 -6.16
N LYS A 716 -21.60 16.10 -5.42
CA LYS A 716 -22.14 16.77 -4.22
C LYS A 716 -23.20 17.80 -4.63
N PRO A 717 -24.48 17.65 -4.20
CA PRO A 717 -25.54 18.56 -4.62
C PRO A 717 -25.24 20.02 -4.24
N GLY A 718 -25.43 20.94 -5.18
CA GLY A 718 -25.19 22.38 -4.96
C GLY A 718 -23.73 22.81 -5.00
N GLN A 719 -22.78 21.89 -5.19
CA GLN A 719 -21.36 22.22 -5.31
C GLN A 719 -21.01 22.63 -6.75
N PRO A 720 -20.34 23.78 -6.97
CA PRO A 720 -19.85 24.17 -8.29
C PRO A 720 -18.88 23.13 -8.85
N ARG A 721 -18.92 22.93 -10.17
CA ARG A 721 -18.15 21.89 -10.86
C ARG A 721 -16.63 22.06 -10.66
N GLU A 722 -16.19 23.29 -10.51
CA GLU A 722 -14.82 23.71 -10.27
C GLU A 722 -14.26 23.10 -8.99
N PHE A 723 -15.07 22.92 -7.94
CA PHE A 723 -14.59 22.26 -6.71
C PHE A 723 -14.34 20.77 -6.90
N THR A 724 -15.18 20.08 -7.67
CA THR A 724 -14.96 18.68 -8.01
C THR A 724 -13.70 18.55 -8.87
N ALA A 725 -13.52 19.47 -9.83
CA ALA A 725 -12.33 19.54 -10.66
C ALA A 725 -11.06 19.81 -9.83
N TYR A 726 -11.11 20.75 -8.89
CA TYR A 726 -10.02 21.03 -7.96
C TYR A 726 -9.72 19.82 -7.07
N SER A 727 -10.76 19.14 -6.56
CA SER A 727 -10.58 17.95 -5.72
C SER A 727 -9.88 16.82 -6.49
N LEU A 728 -10.22 16.61 -7.77
CA LEU A 728 -9.49 15.69 -8.63
C LEU A 728 -8.03 16.12 -8.82
N VAL A 729 -7.79 17.41 -9.09
CA VAL A 729 -6.43 17.95 -9.24
C VAL A 729 -5.62 17.83 -7.96
N ASP A 730 -6.21 18.06 -6.78
CA ASP A 730 -5.54 17.89 -5.49
C ASP A 730 -5.12 16.43 -5.26
N GLU A 731 -5.97 15.45 -5.61
CA GLU A 731 -5.59 14.04 -5.57
C GLU A 731 -4.46 13.71 -6.57
N LEU A 732 -4.49 14.31 -7.76
CA LEU A 732 -3.39 14.12 -8.71
C LEU A 732 -2.10 14.79 -8.25
N ARG A 733 -2.18 15.96 -7.60
CA ARG A 733 -1.03 16.64 -7.00
C ARG A 733 -0.42 15.85 -5.85
N ASN A 734 -1.25 15.12 -5.11
CA ASN A 734 -0.79 14.18 -4.10
C ASN A 734 0.06 13.06 -4.67
N GLU A 735 -0.33 12.55 -5.84
CA GLU A 735 0.36 11.42 -6.45
C GLU A 735 1.58 11.85 -7.29
N PHE A 736 1.51 12.98 -7.98
CA PHE A 736 2.48 13.36 -9.02
C PHE A 736 3.13 14.72 -8.82
N GLY A 737 2.73 15.49 -7.79
CA GLY A 737 3.34 16.78 -7.47
C GLY A 737 2.53 18.01 -7.86
N LEU A 738 2.91 19.17 -7.33
CA LEU A 738 2.09 20.40 -7.35
C LEU A 738 1.90 20.99 -8.76
N ALA A 739 2.79 20.67 -9.70
CA ALA A 739 2.71 21.15 -11.08
C ALA A 739 1.48 20.62 -11.83
N VAL A 740 0.88 19.50 -11.41
CA VAL A 740 -0.29 18.94 -12.10
C VAL A 740 -1.48 19.89 -11.97
N GLY A 741 -2.11 20.20 -13.11
CA GLY A 741 -3.31 21.04 -13.17
C GLY A 741 -3.08 22.53 -12.95
N SER A 742 -1.83 23.02 -12.91
CA SER A 742 -1.53 24.47 -12.80
C SER A 742 -2.12 25.30 -13.96
N GLU A 743 -2.26 24.68 -15.13
CA GLU A 743 -2.90 25.25 -16.34
C GLU A 743 -4.36 25.69 -16.09
N VAL A 744 -5.04 25.09 -15.11
CA VAL A 744 -6.46 25.32 -14.80
C VAL A 744 -6.65 25.89 -13.39
N PHE A 745 -5.79 25.49 -12.45
CA PHE A 745 -5.78 25.97 -11.06
C PHE A 745 -4.34 26.38 -10.67
N PRO A 746 -3.90 27.61 -10.99
CA PRO A 746 -2.55 28.07 -10.68
C PRO A 746 -2.28 28.06 -9.17
N LEU A 747 -1.00 27.90 -8.78
CA LEU A 747 -0.58 27.98 -7.38
C LEU A 747 -0.45 29.46 -6.97
N GLU A 748 -0.74 29.79 -5.71
CA GLU A 748 -0.61 31.17 -5.21
C GLU A 748 0.83 31.68 -5.39
N GLY A 749 1.00 32.72 -6.23
CA GLY A 749 2.30 33.31 -6.57
C GLY A 749 2.65 33.34 -8.07
N GLU A 750 1.87 32.69 -8.94
CA GLU A 750 2.10 32.65 -10.40
C GLU A 750 1.12 33.51 -11.24
N SER A 751 0.24 34.28 -10.58
CA SER A 751 -0.74 35.19 -11.22
C SER A 751 -0.24 36.62 -11.38
#